data_AF-A0A959V4D7-F1
#
_entry.id   AF-A0A959V4D7-F1
#
_cell.length_a   1.000
_cell.length_b   1.000
_cell.length_c   1.000
_cell.angle_alpha   90.00
_cell.angle_beta   90.00
_cell.angle_gamma   90.00
#
_symmetry.space_group_name_H-M   'P 1'
#
loop_
_entity.id
_entity.type
_entity.pdbx_description
1 polymer ?
#
loop_
_entity_poly.entity_id
_entity_poly.type
_entity_poly.pdbx_seq_one_letter_code
_entity_poly.pdbx_strand_id
1 'polypeptide(L)'
;MLRFHFLLVALLPVLGAEAQSPWSDATANRSSLTGERRIAPTVHRTVSIDPQAMRAVLDQAPTGMLQEVAGSPVVIDLPRPDGGALSFRFLEVPVLHPDLQAQYPSIRTFTGVGVEDPSVHVKFDLTPHGFHAMVLGDAGEDWFIDPLVQGNAVQHQVYFKKDFTKQVPGGFSFCSYEQENDIAAAQKLTRQWMAQRAAERVGDCQLRTYRLALACTGEYANYHGSNTGNNDKSFALAAMATTMNRVNGIYERDATLTMVIVPNNDLLVYLDGATDPYTNGSGSTMLGENQSTCNAVIGSANYDIGHVFSTGGGGIASLNSPCTSNKARGVTGQSNPIGDPFDIDYVAHEMGHQYGGNHTQNNNCNRAASAAVEVGSGITIMGYAGICAPDVASNSIAMFGGYSMQEMAANITIGNSSTCPVTTPLTNQPPTANAGPDRTIPSSTPFILTGTASDPNGTASLTYSWEQMDNAVATQPPQPTNTDGPAWEPLLPQNTPVRYMPNLPAVITNTTPTWEVLSSVTRDYTFRLTVRDNASGAGCNDQDNMIVNVDGNSGPFLVTQPNTSLSWSALTNQTITWDVAGTNGAPVNCTAVDILLSLDGGLTYPITLATATPNDGSQTVQVPNQQTTAARVMVRANGNIFYDISNTDFTIAAPTSPDYTLAVTN
;
A
#
# COMPACT_ATOMS: atom_id res chain seq x y z
N MET A 1 -75.19 -6.12 14.56
CA MET A 1 -74.02 -5.62 15.32
C MET A 1 -72.77 -6.24 14.73
N LEU A 2 -72.15 -5.58 13.75
CA LEU A 2 -70.88 -6.01 13.14
C LEU A 2 -69.78 -5.11 13.73
N ARG A 3 -68.84 -5.69 14.48
CA ARG A 3 -67.69 -4.98 15.08
C ARG A 3 -66.51 -5.01 14.09
N PHE A 4 -66.20 -3.86 13.51
CA PHE A 4 -64.95 -3.63 12.77
C PHE A 4 -63.79 -3.55 13.77
N HIS A 5 -62.80 -4.44 13.63
CA HIS A 5 -61.52 -4.33 14.32
C HIS A 5 -60.57 -3.50 13.43
N PHE A 6 -60.22 -2.30 13.90
CA PHE A 6 -59.15 -1.49 13.32
C PHE A 6 -57.81 -2.11 13.73
N LEU A 7 -57.04 -2.59 12.75
CA LEU A 7 -55.65 -2.99 12.92
C LEU A 7 -54.79 -1.71 12.92
N LEU A 8 -54.28 -1.33 14.08
CA LEU A 8 -53.35 -0.20 14.23
C LEU A 8 -51.95 -0.66 13.81
N VAL A 9 -51.53 -0.32 12.60
CA VAL A 9 -50.13 -0.49 12.15
C VAL A 9 -49.31 0.62 12.80
N ALA A 10 -48.54 0.28 13.84
CA ALA A 10 -47.54 1.16 14.40
C ALA A 10 -46.35 1.25 13.43
N LEU A 11 -46.27 2.35 12.67
CA LEU A 11 -45.03 2.74 12.01
C LEU A 11 -44.02 3.15 13.10
N LEU A 12 -43.09 2.26 13.40
CA LEU A 12 -41.85 2.61 14.09
C LEU A 12 -41.02 3.50 13.15
N PRO A 13 -40.62 4.71 13.56
CA PRO A 13 -39.65 5.47 12.78
C PRO A 13 -38.32 4.73 12.86
N VAL A 14 -37.79 4.30 11.72
CA VAL A 14 -36.38 3.97 11.57
C VAL A 14 -35.65 5.29 11.71
N LEU A 15 -35.14 5.58 12.92
CA LEU A 15 -34.14 6.63 13.12
C LEU A 15 -32.89 6.19 12.37
N GLY A 16 -32.68 6.74 11.17
CA GLY A 16 -31.36 6.69 10.56
C GLY A 16 -30.38 7.39 11.50
N ALA A 17 -29.29 6.72 11.86
CA ALA A 17 -28.19 7.39 12.53
C ALA A 17 -27.61 8.41 11.54
N GLU A 18 -27.92 9.69 11.72
CA GLU A 18 -27.20 10.76 11.02
C GLU A 18 -25.79 10.82 11.62
N ALA A 19 -24.76 10.80 10.76
CA ALA A 19 -23.38 10.95 11.20
C ALA A 19 -23.21 12.30 11.91
N GLN A 20 -22.77 12.26 13.17
CA GLN A 20 -22.33 13.46 13.86
C GLN A 20 -20.91 13.76 13.37
N SER A 21 -20.70 14.86 12.68
CA SER A 21 -19.36 15.28 12.29
C SER A 21 -18.75 16.14 13.41
N PRO A 22 -17.74 15.63 14.16
CA PRO A 22 -17.02 16.42 15.15
C PRO A 22 -16.04 17.40 14.51
N TRP A 23 -16.05 17.53 13.18
CA TRP A 23 -15.08 18.28 12.38
C TRP A 23 -15.67 19.57 11.83
N SER A 24 -14.83 20.59 11.77
CA SER A 24 -15.10 21.82 11.03
C SER A 24 -13.85 22.29 10.28
N ASP A 25 -14.03 22.83 9.08
CA ASP A 25 -12.92 23.46 8.38
C ASP A 25 -12.39 24.68 9.15
N ALA A 26 -11.08 24.81 9.21
CA ALA A 26 -10.43 25.88 9.93
C ALA A 26 -9.33 26.55 9.10
N THR A 27 -9.33 27.88 9.07
CA THR A 27 -8.12 28.61 8.70
C THR A 27 -7.17 28.58 9.89
N ALA A 28 -5.95 28.07 9.69
CA ALA A 28 -4.95 28.00 10.74
C ALA A 28 -4.67 29.41 11.29
N ASN A 29 -5.22 29.75 12.45
CA ASN A 29 -4.90 30.99 13.13
C ASN A 29 -3.55 30.81 13.84
N ARG A 30 -2.45 30.97 13.08
CA ARG A 30 -1.07 30.75 13.57
C ARG A 30 -0.72 31.57 14.82
N SER A 31 -1.45 32.63 15.11
CA SER A 31 -1.22 33.50 16.27
C SER A 31 -1.69 32.93 17.61
N SER A 32 -2.52 31.87 17.62
CA SER A 32 -3.07 31.25 18.84
C SER A 32 -2.55 29.84 19.13
N LEU A 33 -1.63 29.31 18.31
CA LEU A 33 -1.09 27.96 18.49
C LEU A 33 0.17 28.01 19.37
N THR A 34 0.10 27.37 20.54
CA THR A 34 1.25 27.11 21.41
C THR A 34 1.68 25.65 21.25
N GLY A 35 2.89 25.39 20.77
CA GLY A 35 3.41 24.04 20.59
C GLY A 35 4.39 23.92 19.42
N GLU A 36 5.22 22.88 19.46
CA GLU A 36 6.15 22.57 18.36
C GLU A 36 5.41 21.90 17.21
N ARG A 37 5.64 22.35 15.98
CA ARG A 37 5.14 21.68 14.77
C ARG A 37 6.14 20.60 14.36
N ARG A 38 5.85 19.35 14.71
CA ARG A 38 6.74 18.19 14.47
C ARG A 38 6.43 17.40 13.21
N ILE A 39 5.20 17.51 12.70
CA ILE A 39 4.75 16.92 11.42
C ILE A 39 4.42 18.08 10.47
N ALA A 40 5.11 18.13 9.34
CA ALA A 40 5.05 19.26 8.41
C ALA A 40 4.96 18.79 6.94
N PRO A 41 3.80 18.28 6.51
CA PRO A 41 3.55 17.97 5.10
C PRO A 41 3.60 19.25 4.24
N THR A 42 4.03 19.09 2.99
CA THR A 42 4.12 20.15 2.00
C THR A 42 2.74 20.67 1.58
N VAL A 43 1.75 19.78 1.51
CA VAL A 43 0.34 20.07 1.24
C VAL A 43 -0.52 19.44 2.33
N HIS A 44 -1.44 20.21 2.92
CA HIS A 44 -2.41 19.71 3.91
C HIS A 44 -3.64 20.61 3.99
N ARG A 45 -4.76 20.03 4.43
CA ARG A 45 -5.96 20.72 4.88
C ARG A 45 -5.92 20.85 6.40
N THR A 46 -6.27 22.02 6.94
CA THR A 46 -6.39 22.22 8.39
C THR A 46 -7.85 22.10 8.80
N VAL A 47 -8.11 21.32 9.85
CA VAL A 47 -9.44 21.11 10.42
C VAL A 47 -9.42 21.32 11.93
N SER A 48 -10.55 21.70 12.50
CA SER A 48 -10.78 21.73 13.94
C SER A 48 -11.66 20.57 14.35
N ILE A 49 -11.27 19.87 15.41
CA ILE A 49 -12.09 18.88 16.11
C ILE A 49 -12.80 19.55 17.31
N ASP A 50 -14.05 19.19 17.56
CA ASP A 50 -14.68 19.39 18.87
C ASP A 50 -14.32 18.19 19.77
N PRO A 51 -13.45 18.35 20.79
CA PRO A 51 -13.00 17.22 21.60
C PRO A 51 -14.11 16.56 22.42
N GLN A 52 -15.17 17.31 22.79
CA GLN A 52 -16.30 16.77 23.54
C GLN A 52 -17.21 15.97 22.62
N ALA A 53 -17.52 16.50 21.44
CA ALA A 53 -18.31 15.78 20.44
C ALA A 53 -17.58 14.52 19.97
N MET A 54 -16.26 14.58 19.72
CA MET A 54 -15.47 13.41 19.37
C MET A 54 -15.55 12.34 20.46
N ARG A 55 -15.31 12.70 21.73
CA ARG A 55 -15.44 11.73 22.84
C ARG A 55 -16.84 11.12 22.91
N ALA A 56 -17.89 11.92 22.76
CA ALA A 56 -19.25 11.43 22.79
C ALA A 56 -19.56 10.41 21.67
N VAL A 57 -18.95 10.56 20.50
CA VAL A 57 -19.04 9.58 19.39
C VAL A 57 -18.24 8.32 19.74
N LEU A 58 -17.00 8.46 20.20
CA LEU A 58 -16.13 7.32 20.52
C LEU A 58 -16.63 6.50 21.72
N ASP A 59 -17.33 7.10 22.68
CA ASP A 59 -17.91 6.41 23.83
C ASP A 59 -19.11 5.52 23.48
N GLN A 60 -19.65 5.66 22.26
CA GLN A 60 -20.70 4.77 21.74
C GLN A 60 -20.15 3.48 21.15
N ALA A 61 -18.86 3.47 20.78
CA ALA A 61 -18.24 2.32 20.14
C ALA A 61 -18.02 1.19 21.14
N PRO A 62 -18.57 -0.02 20.89
CA PRO A 62 -18.25 -1.16 21.74
C PRO A 62 -16.80 -1.59 21.52
N THR A 63 -16.20 -2.12 22.58
CA THR A 63 -14.95 -2.87 22.48
C THR A 63 -15.24 -4.23 21.86
N GLY A 64 -14.48 -4.60 20.83
CA GLY A 64 -14.71 -5.84 20.09
C GLY A 64 -13.47 -6.37 19.40
N MET A 65 -13.68 -7.38 18.57
CA MET A 65 -12.64 -8.01 17.76
C MET A 65 -12.63 -7.42 16.34
N LEU A 66 -11.50 -7.52 15.64
CA LEU A 66 -11.38 -7.00 14.28
C LEU A 66 -12.50 -7.53 13.34
N GLN A 67 -12.84 -8.81 13.45
CA GLN A 67 -13.85 -9.46 12.59
C GLN A 67 -15.29 -8.95 12.80
N GLU A 68 -15.53 -8.17 13.86
CA GLU A 68 -16.83 -7.62 14.20
C GLU A 68 -17.02 -6.20 13.63
N VAL A 69 -15.95 -5.58 13.10
CA VAL A 69 -15.93 -4.16 12.69
C VAL A 69 -17.00 -3.84 11.64
N ALA A 70 -17.15 -4.67 10.60
CA ALA A 70 -18.18 -4.48 9.57
C ALA A 70 -19.62 -4.48 10.12
N GLY A 71 -19.85 -5.17 11.25
CA GLY A 71 -21.15 -5.22 11.93
C GLY A 71 -21.41 -4.06 12.89
N SER A 72 -20.47 -3.12 13.05
CA SER A 72 -20.60 -2.05 14.02
C SER A 72 -21.79 -1.11 13.70
N PRO A 73 -22.59 -0.75 14.73
CA PRO A 73 -23.67 0.22 14.56
C PRO A 73 -23.17 1.66 14.58
N VAL A 74 -21.92 1.91 14.98
CA VAL A 74 -21.36 3.25 15.17
C VAL A 74 -20.61 3.69 13.92
N VAL A 75 -20.89 4.91 13.48
CA VAL A 75 -20.29 5.52 12.28
C VAL A 75 -19.64 6.84 12.65
N ILE A 76 -18.49 7.13 12.04
CA ILE A 76 -17.80 8.41 12.13
C ILE A 76 -17.42 8.92 10.75
N ASP A 77 -17.57 10.23 10.53
CA ASP A 77 -17.05 10.90 9.35
C ASP A 77 -15.62 11.37 9.60
N LEU A 78 -14.70 11.06 8.69
CA LEU A 78 -13.32 11.53 8.72
C LEU A 78 -13.04 12.43 7.51
N PRO A 79 -12.43 13.62 7.71
CA PRO A 79 -12.14 14.53 6.62
C PRO A 79 -11.11 13.94 5.65
N ARG A 80 -11.25 14.26 4.36
CA ARG A 80 -10.24 13.96 3.33
C ARG A 80 -9.34 15.18 3.06
N PRO A 81 -8.10 14.97 2.55
CA PRO A 81 -7.18 16.05 2.20
C PRO A 81 -7.67 16.96 1.05
N ASP A 82 -8.41 16.39 0.10
CA ASP A 82 -8.94 17.04 -1.12
C ASP A 82 -10.29 17.73 -0.91
N GLY A 83 -10.93 17.53 0.23
CA GLY A 83 -12.23 18.11 0.58
C GLY A 83 -13.27 17.04 0.93
N GLY A 84 -14.36 17.46 1.58
CA GLY A 84 -15.38 16.51 2.04
C GLY A 84 -14.89 15.59 3.17
N ALA A 85 -15.56 14.44 3.31
CA ALA A 85 -15.30 13.42 4.33
C ALA A 85 -15.73 12.03 3.81
N LEU A 86 -15.22 10.97 4.44
CA LEU A 86 -15.66 9.59 4.25
C LEU A 86 -16.18 9.00 5.57
N SER A 87 -17.24 8.19 5.48
CA SER A 87 -17.90 7.60 6.64
C SER A 87 -17.35 6.20 6.92
N PHE A 88 -17.08 5.91 8.18
CA PHE A 88 -16.51 4.63 8.62
C PHE A 88 -17.36 4.00 9.71
N ARG A 89 -17.73 2.74 9.55
CA ARG A 89 -18.17 1.88 10.66
C ARG A 89 -16.95 1.48 11.47
N PHE A 90 -17.01 1.59 12.78
CA PHE A 90 -15.82 1.33 13.60
C PHE A 90 -16.11 0.69 14.96
N LEU A 91 -15.11 0.02 15.52
CA LEU A 91 -15.08 -0.52 16.88
C LEU A 91 -13.84 -0.06 17.62
N GLU A 92 -13.91 -0.07 18.95
CA GLU A 92 -12.72 -0.01 19.78
C GLU A 92 -12.02 -1.37 19.74
N VAL A 93 -10.80 -1.38 19.22
CA VAL A 93 -9.94 -2.57 19.11
C VAL A 93 -8.62 -2.23 19.78
N PRO A 94 -8.46 -2.53 21.08
CA PRO A 94 -7.29 -2.15 21.86
C PRO A 94 -6.01 -2.82 21.33
N VAL A 95 -4.97 -2.02 21.07
CA VAL A 95 -3.60 -2.54 20.87
C VAL A 95 -2.92 -2.90 22.19
N LEU A 96 -3.48 -2.45 23.32
CA LEU A 96 -3.02 -2.80 24.66
C LEU A 96 -3.79 -4.03 25.17
N HIS A 97 -3.09 -4.95 25.83
CA HIS A 97 -3.75 -6.02 26.57
C HIS A 97 -4.75 -5.45 27.59
N PRO A 98 -5.91 -6.11 27.85
CA PRO A 98 -6.95 -5.59 28.74
C PRO A 98 -6.46 -5.08 30.10
N ASP A 99 -5.54 -5.79 30.76
CA ASP A 99 -4.97 -5.36 32.05
C ASP A 99 -4.15 -4.07 31.97
N LEU A 100 -3.45 -3.84 30.85
CA LEU A 100 -2.70 -2.61 30.61
C LEU A 100 -3.66 -1.48 30.21
N GLN A 101 -4.67 -1.80 29.38
CA GLN A 101 -5.73 -0.88 28.98
C GLN A 101 -6.49 -0.33 30.19
N ALA A 102 -6.76 -1.17 31.21
CA ALA A 102 -7.40 -0.76 32.45
C ALA A 102 -6.55 0.22 33.28
N GLN A 103 -5.23 0.13 33.19
CA GLN A 103 -4.30 1.05 33.86
C GLN A 103 -4.16 2.38 33.10
N TYR A 104 -4.30 2.35 31.78
CA TYR A 104 -4.17 3.52 30.90
C TYR A 104 -5.43 3.75 30.04
N PRO A 105 -6.61 4.00 30.65
CA PRO A 105 -7.88 4.10 29.94
C PRO A 105 -8.00 5.31 29.00
N SER A 106 -7.06 6.25 29.07
CA SER A 106 -6.99 7.41 28.17
C SER A 106 -6.35 7.10 26.82
N ILE A 107 -5.76 5.91 26.63
CA ILE A 107 -5.16 5.46 25.37
C ILE A 107 -6.17 4.54 24.70
N ARG A 108 -6.89 5.02 23.68
CA ARG A 108 -7.93 4.24 23.00
C ARG A 108 -7.64 4.12 21.51
N THR A 109 -7.70 2.91 20.98
CA THR A 109 -7.45 2.60 19.56
C THR A 109 -8.67 1.97 18.91
N PHE A 110 -8.89 2.32 17.66
CA PHE A 110 -10.08 1.96 16.90
C PHE A 110 -9.70 1.47 15.50
N THR A 111 -10.54 0.57 14.99
CA THR A 111 -10.46 0.07 13.62
C THR A 111 -11.79 0.30 12.93
N GLY A 112 -11.76 0.75 11.68
CA GLY A 112 -12.96 0.98 10.89
C GLY A 112 -12.85 0.55 9.43
N VAL A 113 -14.00 0.43 8.80
CA VAL A 113 -14.20 0.11 7.38
C VAL A 113 -15.15 1.12 6.75
N GLY A 114 -14.89 1.52 5.52
CA GLY A 114 -15.70 2.48 4.79
C GLY A 114 -17.15 2.01 4.63
N VAL A 115 -18.10 2.93 4.78
CA VAL A 115 -19.53 2.67 4.59
C VAL A 115 -19.87 2.62 3.10
N GLU A 116 -19.33 3.56 2.33
CA GLU A 116 -19.54 3.67 0.89
C GLU A 116 -18.62 2.75 0.09
N ASP A 117 -17.38 2.57 0.56
CA ASP A 117 -16.37 1.72 -0.07
C ASP A 117 -15.74 0.77 0.98
N PRO A 118 -16.06 -0.53 0.93
CA PRO A 118 -15.53 -1.50 1.88
C PRO A 118 -14.05 -1.86 1.65
N SER A 119 -13.42 -1.41 0.56
CA SER A 119 -11.97 -1.57 0.33
C SER A 119 -11.13 -0.59 1.17
N VAL A 120 -11.76 0.48 1.68
CA VAL A 120 -11.10 1.54 2.44
C VAL A 120 -11.17 1.22 3.94
N HIS A 121 -10.02 1.23 4.60
CA HIS A 121 -9.90 0.93 6.03
C HIS A 121 -9.26 2.06 6.80
N VAL A 122 -9.60 2.19 8.08
CA VAL A 122 -8.98 3.18 8.95
C VAL A 122 -8.50 2.56 10.25
N LYS A 123 -7.31 2.99 10.66
CA LYS A 123 -6.79 2.86 12.03
C LYS A 123 -6.74 4.26 12.62
N PHE A 124 -7.44 4.48 13.73
CA PHE A 124 -7.41 5.76 14.41
C PHE A 124 -7.41 5.60 15.92
N ASP A 125 -6.98 6.64 16.63
CA ASP A 125 -6.82 6.62 18.07
C ASP A 125 -7.10 7.98 18.68
N LEU A 126 -7.53 7.95 19.94
CA LEU A 126 -7.59 9.12 20.81
C LEU A 126 -6.75 8.82 22.04
N THR A 127 -5.64 9.54 22.16
CA THR A 127 -4.66 9.35 23.25
C THR A 127 -4.35 10.69 23.93
N PRO A 128 -3.52 10.73 25.00
CA PRO A 128 -2.99 11.97 25.54
C PRO A 128 -2.29 12.89 24.51
N HIS A 129 -1.84 12.35 23.36
CA HIS A 129 -1.24 13.13 22.28
C HIS A 129 -2.24 13.76 21.32
N GLY A 130 -3.53 13.41 21.40
CA GLY A 130 -4.58 13.90 20.52
C GLY A 130 -5.21 12.79 19.68
N PHE A 131 -5.95 13.20 18.64
CA PHE A 131 -6.56 12.29 17.69
C PHE A 131 -5.61 12.04 16.52
N HIS A 132 -5.38 10.78 16.18
CA HIS A 132 -4.61 10.39 15.00
C HIS A 132 -5.43 9.43 14.15
N ALA A 133 -5.28 9.50 12.83
CA ALA A 133 -5.81 8.50 11.91
C ALA A 133 -4.82 8.19 10.80
N MET A 134 -4.86 6.95 10.33
CA MET A 134 -4.29 6.50 9.07
C MET A 134 -5.41 5.79 8.31
N VAL A 135 -5.77 6.33 7.16
CA VAL A 135 -6.72 5.70 6.25
C VAL A 135 -5.93 5.05 5.12
N LEU A 136 -6.13 3.74 4.97
CA LEU A 136 -5.63 2.94 3.88
C LEU A 136 -6.67 3.05 2.75
N GLY A 137 -6.37 3.91 1.79
CA GLY A 137 -7.28 4.33 0.73
C GLY A 137 -7.38 3.32 -0.42
N ASP A 138 -8.42 3.49 -1.24
CA ASP A 138 -8.49 2.84 -2.55
C ASP A 138 -7.46 3.48 -3.50
N ALA A 139 -6.98 2.71 -4.48
CA ALA A 139 -6.07 3.18 -5.52
C ALA A 139 -4.76 3.88 -5.06
N GLY A 140 -4.34 3.69 -3.80
CA GLY A 140 -3.09 4.25 -3.28
C GLY A 140 -3.18 5.69 -2.77
N GLU A 141 -4.37 6.16 -2.43
CA GLU A 141 -4.58 7.49 -1.84
C GLU A 141 -4.44 7.51 -0.31
N ASP A 142 -3.50 6.78 0.29
CA ASP A 142 -3.35 6.75 1.76
C ASP A 142 -3.21 8.15 2.37
N TRP A 143 -3.99 8.43 3.41
CA TRP A 143 -3.96 9.73 4.08
C TRP A 143 -4.00 9.65 5.59
N PHE A 144 -3.52 10.72 6.20
CA PHE A 144 -3.32 10.82 7.64
C PHE A 144 -4.07 12.02 8.21
N ILE A 145 -4.46 11.88 9.47
CA ILE A 145 -4.93 12.98 10.32
C ILE A 145 -4.03 12.99 11.54
N ASP A 146 -3.37 14.12 11.80
CA ASP A 146 -2.51 14.30 12.97
C ASP A 146 -2.74 15.68 13.60
N PRO A 147 -2.44 15.85 14.91
CA PRO A 147 -2.40 17.15 15.53
C PRO A 147 -1.47 18.12 14.79
N LEU A 148 -1.91 19.37 14.60
CA LEU A 148 -1.14 20.38 13.86
C LEU A 148 0.14 20.78 14.60
N VAL A 149 0.08 20.82 15.94
CA VAL A 149 1.23 21.07 16.83
C VAL A 149 1.13 20.16 18.05
N GLN A 150 2.26 19.82 18.65
CA GLN A 150 2.31 19.00 19.85
C GLN A 150 1.47 19.60 20.98
N GLY A 151 0.67 18.75 21.65
CA GLY A 151 -0.17 19.15 22.79
C GLY A 151 -1.46 19.88 22.41
N ASN A 152 -1.75 20.04 21.12
CA ASN A 152 -2.99 20.64 20.66
C ASN A 152 -4.05 19.58 20.35
N ALA A 153 -5.13 19.56 21.13
CA ALA A 153 -6.23 18.62 20.95
C ALA A 153 -7.35 19.11 20.01
N VAL A 154 -7.21 20.28 19.38
CA VAL A 154 -8.26 20.95 18.59
C VAL A 154 -7.89 21.05 17.11
N GLN A 155 -6.72 21.59 16.79
CA GLN A 155 -6.31 21.82 15.41
C GLN A 155 -5.53 20.63 14.87
N HIS A 156 -6.02 20.05 13.78
CA HIS A 156 -5.43 18.90 13.10
C HIS A 156 -5.10 19.25 11.65
N GLN A 157 -4.17 18.50 11.08
CA GLN A 157 -3.83 18.54 9.66
C GLN A 157 -4.19 17.22 9.01
N VAL A 158 -4.75 17.31 7.80
CA VAL A 158 -5.19 16.19 6.97
C VAL A 158 -4.37 16.23 5.68
N TYR A 159 -3.66 15.15 5.37
CA TYR A 159 -2.69 15.14 4.25
C TYR A 159 -2.52 13.75 3.66
N PHE A 160 -2.26 13.67 2.36
CA PHE A 160 -1.86 12.42 1.73
C PHE A 160 -0.43 12.05 2.12
N LYS A 161 -0.14 10.76 2.20
CA LYS A 161 1.20 10.23 2.48
C LYS A 161 2.28 10.84 1.59
N LYS A 162 1.99 10.93 0.27
CA LYS A 162 2.89 11.49 -0.75
C LYS A 162 3.33 12.94 -0.47
N ASP A 163 2.54 13.69 0.31
CA ASP A 163 2.81 15.10 0.60
C ASP A 163 3.67 15.29 1.87
N PHE A 164 3.98 14.21 2.60
CA PHE A 164 4.86 14.25 3.77
C PHE A 164 6.17 13.51 3.52
N THR A 165 7.28 14.26 3.46
CA THR A 165 8.61 13.71 3.21
C THR A 165 9.40 13.59 4.50
N LYS A 166 10.00 12.40 4.73
CA LYS A 166 10.92 12.20 5.85
C LYS A 166 12.12 13.15 5.76
N GLN A 167 12.47 13.74 6.89
CA GLN A 167 13.69 14.54 7.01
C GLN A 167 14.79 13.59 7.49
N VAL A 168 15.73 13.22 6.61
CA VAL A 168 16.91 12.42 7.00
C VAL A 168 18.02 13.39 7.43
N PRO A 169 18.39 13.48 8.72
CA PRO A 169 19.44 14.39 9.16
C PRO A 169 20.82 13.97 8.62
N GLY A 170 21.75 14.92 8.50
CA GLY A 170 23.15 14.60 8.21
C GLY A 170 23.77 13.75 9.33
N GLY A 171 24.42 12.63 8.99
CA GLY A 171 25.01 11.69 9.95
C GLY A 171 24.09 10.56 10.41
N PHE A 172 22.93 10.38 9.75
CA PHE A 172 22.00 9.27 9.96
C PHE A 172 22.69 7.90 9.77
N SER A 173 22.54 7.02 10.76
CA SER A 173 22.94 5.61 10.66
C SER A 173 21.79 4.84 10.03
N PHE A 174 22.08 4.13 8.94
CA PHE A 174 21.11 3.42 8.11
C PHE A 174 20.28 2.41 8.91
N CYS A 175 19.07 2.07 8.41
CA CYS A 175 18.51 0.75 8.70
C CYS A 175 19.57 -0.29 8.35
N SER A 176 19.90 -1.15 9.30
CA SER A 176 20.91 -2.18 9.16
C SER A 176 20.36 -3.38 9.88
N TYR A 177 20.41 -4.58 9.33
CA TYR A 177 20.11 -5.77 10.12
C TYR A 177 21.44 -6.29 10.72
N GLU A 178 21.41 -6.90 11.90
CA GLU A 178 22.64 -7.34 12.54
C GLU A 178 23.11 -8.64 11.92
N GLN A 179 24.28 -8.58 11.28
CA GLN A 179 25.04 -9.74 10.85
C GLN A 179 25.57 -10.52 12.07
N GLU A 180 24.70 -11.18 12.82
CA GLU A 180 25.14 -12.28 13.67
C GLU A 180 25.19 -13.58 12.84
N ASN A 181 26.41 -13.93 12.43
CA ASN A 181 27.00 -15.26 12.18
C ASN A 181 26.29 -16.33 11.34
N ASP A 182 25.07 -16.16 10.82
CA ASP A 182 24.60 -16.97 9.68
C ASP A 182 23.33 -16.44 8.98
N ILE A 183 23.26 -15.14 8.64
CA ILE A 183 22.15 -14.64 7.80
C ILE A 183 22.15 -15.31 6.43
N ALA A 184 23.32 -15.68 5.92
CA ALA A 184 23.41 -16.54 4.74
C ALA A 184 22.64 -17.86 4.96
N ALA A 185 22.72 -18.50 6.13
CA ALA A 185 21.90 -19.65 6.47
C ALA A 185 20.44 -19.31 6.75
N ALA A 186 20.10 -18.21 7.44
CA ALA A 186 18.70 -17.85 7.66
C ALA A 186 17.98 -17.56 6.33
N GLN A 187 18.61 -16.79 5.44
CA GLN A 187 18.16 -16.59 4.07
C GLN A 187 18.17 -17.90 3.27
N LYS A 188 19.16 -18.78 3.47
CA LYS A 188 19.18 -20.11 2.83
C LYS A 188 18.04 -20.99 3.32
N LEU A 189 17.67 -20.91 4.60
CA LEU A 189 16.57 -21.64 5.20
C LEU A 189 15.24 -21.11 4.67
N THR A 190 15.02 -19.78 4.67
CA THR A 190 13.86 -19.17 4.01
C THR A 190 13.76 -19.63 2.55
N ARG A 191 14.87 -19.60 1.79
CA ARG A 191 14.90 -20.08 0.39
C ARG A 191 14.60 -21.57 0.26
N GLN A 192 15.20 -22.42 1.10
CA GLN A 192 14.94 -23.86 1.11
C GLN A 192 13.46 -24.14 1.42
N TRP A 193 12.86 -23.38 2.31
CA TRP A 193 11.44 -23.49 2.65
C TRP A 193 10.55 -23.05 1.49
N MET A 194 10.85 -21.94 0.83
CA MET A 194 10.11 -21.51 -0.37
C MET A 194 10.23 -22.54 -1.49
N ALA A 195 11.45 -23.03 -1.78
CA ALA A 195 11.70 -23.97 -2.88
C ALA A 195 11.05 -25.35 -2.65
N GLN A 196 10.92 -25.80 -1.39
CA GLN A 196 10.27 -27.06 -1.05
C GLN A 196 8.74 -27.03 -1.19
N ARG A 197 8.14 -25.84 -1.25
CA ARG A 197 6.68 -25.66 -1.11
C ARG A 197 6.04 -25.07 -2.36
N ALA A 198 6.56 -25.43 -3.54
CA ALA A 198 6.00 -25.09 -4.86
C ALA A 198 4.46 -25.18 -4.91
N ALA A 199 3.79 -24.07 -4.58
CA ALA A 199 2.39 -23.74 -4.82
C ALA A 199 2.09 -22.41 -4.11
N GLU A 200 1.79 -21.40 -4.93
CA GLU A 200 1.41 -20.05 -4.55
C GLU A 200 0.22 -20.05 -3.59
N ARG A 201 0.44 -19.52 -2.38
CA ARG A 201 -0.56 -18.83 -1.57
C ARG A 201 0.17 -18.05 -0.48
N VAL A 202 -0.12 -16.75 -0.38
CA VAL A 202 0.23 -16.00 0.83
C VAL A 202 -0.90 -16.21 1.83
N GLY A 203 -0.56 -16.80 2.98
CA GLY A 203 -1.48 -16.96 4.09
C GLY A 203 -2.51 -18.07 3.95
N ASP A 204 -3.22 -18.30 5.04
CA ASP A 204 -4.23 -19.35 5.22
C ASP A 204 -5.58 -18.79 5.70
N CYS A 205 -5.76 -17.46 5.62
CA CYS A 205 -6.88 -16.72 6.21
C CYS A 205 -7.07 -16.99 7.70
N GLN A 206 -5.97 -17.24 8.42
CA GLN A 206 -6.00 -17.36 9.87
C GLN A 206 -5.37 -16.13 10.49
N LEU A 207 -6.14 -15.39 11.30
CA LEU A 207 -5.62 -14.26 12.04
C LEU A 207 -4.69 -14.75 13.14
N ARG A 208 -3.44 -14.29 13.10
CA ARG A 208 -2.42 -14.58 14.10
C ARG A 208 -2.25 -13.40 15.03
N THR A 209 -2.56 -13.59 16.31
CA THR A 209 -2.35 -12.57 17.34
C THR A 209 -1.07 -12.88 18.12
N TYR A 210 -0.10 -11.97 18.05
CA TYR A 210 1.17 -12.06 18.77
C TYR A 210 1.18 -11.12 19.98
N ARG A 211 1.69 -11.60 21.11
CA ARG A 211 1.96 -10.77 22.29
C ARG A 211 3.28 -10.01 22.11
N LEU A 212 3.22 -8.69 22.11
CA LEU A 212 4.35 -7.81 21.91
C LEU A 212 4.87 -7.24 23.24
N ALA A 213 6.12 -7.51 23.55
CA ALA A 213 6.87 -6.78 24.58
C ALA A 213 7.60 -5.61 23.92
N LEU A 214 7.03 -4.40 24.03
CA LEU A 214 7.55 -3.19 23.39
C LEU A 214 8.24 -2.32 24.43
N ALA A 215 9.55 -2.23 24.38
CA ALA A 215 10.32 -1.35 25.25
C ALA A 215 10.54 0.03 24.62
N CYS A 216 10.91 1.01 25.44
CA CYS A 216 11.48 2.26 24.92
C CYS A 216 12.62 2.78 25.81
N THR A 217 13.58 3.45 25.20
CA THR A 217 14.65 4.15 25.95
C THR A 217 14.09 5.36 26.70
N GLY A 218 14.83 5.83 27.70
CA GLY A 218 14.53 7.06 28.43
C GLY A 218 14.47 8.27 27.51
N GLU A 219 15.34 8.36 26.50
CA GLU A 219 15.32 9.43 25.52
C GLU A 219 14.04 9.41 24.68
N TYR A 220 13.56 8.24 24.26
CA TYR A 220 12.28 8.12 23.56
C TYR A 220 11.13 8.60 24.46
N ALA A 221 11.07 8.10 25.70
CA ALA A 221 10.01 8.52 26.63
C ALA A 221 10.04 10.03 26.91
N ASN A 222 11.24 10.62 26.98
CA ASN A 222 11.47 12.05 27.16
C ASN A 222 11.02 12.87 25.95
N TYR A 223 11.32 12.40 24.73
CA TYR A 223 10.86 13.04 23.51
C TYR A 223 9.32 13.19 23.46
N HIS A 224 8.61 12.18 23.98
CA HIS A 224 7.15 12.21 24.09
C HIS A 224 6.61 12.92 25.34
N GLY A 225 7.46 13.51 26.18
CA GLY A 225 7.03 14.33 27.33
C GLY A 225 6.77 13.55 28.62
N SER A 226 7.22 12.29 28.71
CA SER A 226 6.97 11.46 29.91
C SER A 226 7.62 12.03 31.18
N ASN A 227 8.68 12.87 31.06
CA ASN A 227 9.35 13.49 32.20
C ASN A 227 9.01 14.97 32.44
N THR A 228 8.09 15.58 31.70
CA THR A 228 7.88 17.05 31.78
C THR A 228 7.03 17.52 32.97
N GLY A 229 6.88 16.71 34.03
CA GLY A 229 6.22 17.17 35.25
C GLY A 229 6.03 16.12 36.35
N ASN A 230 5.70 14.87 35.99
CA ASN A 230 5.31 13.83 36.95
C ASN A 230 5.85 12.42 36.65
N ASN A 231 6.82 12.26 35.75
CA ASN A 231 7.32 10.94 35.34
C ASN A 231 6.19 10.00 34.88
N ASP A 232 5.37 10.51 33.96
CA ASP A 232 4.15 9.88 33.47
C ASP A 232 4.42 9.04 32.22
N LYS A 233 4.46 7.71 32.40
CA LYS A 233 4.65 6.74 31.33
C LYS A 233 3.53 6.73 30.29
N SER A 234 2.37 7.31 30.59
CA SER A 234 1.22 7.28 29.67
C SER A 234 1.52 7.98 28.34
N PHE A 235 2.40 8.98 28.31
CA PHE A 235 2.77 9.65 27.07
C PHE A 235 3.63 8.77 26.14
N ALA A 236 4.63 8.06 26.66
CA ALA A 236 5.39 7.10 25.86
C ALA A 236 4.50 5.94 25.38
N LEU A 237 3.70 5.36 26.27
CA LEU A 237 2.76 4.29 25.92
C LEU A 237 1.73 4.74 24.87
N ALA A 238 1.26 5.98 24.95
CA ALA A 238 0.34 6.55 23.96
C ALA A 238 0.98 6.62 22.57
N ALA A 239 2.22 7.09 22.47
CA ALA A 239 2.94 7.15 21.19
C ALA A 239 3.22 5.76 20.62
N MET A 240 3.60 4.81 21.48
CA MET A 240 3.77 3.40 21.12
C MET A 240 2.46 2.78 20.62
N ALA A 241 1.32 3.10 21.27
CA ALA A 241 0.01 2.63 20.86
C ALA A 241 -0.42 3.22 19.49
N THR A 242 -0.24 4.53 19.26
CA THR A 242 -0.51 5.17 17.96
C THR A 242 0.32 4.53 16.84
N THR A 243 1.63 4.32 17.09
CA THR A 243 2.55 3.63 16.15
C THR A 243 2.03 2.23 15.83
N MET A 244 1.77 1.41 16.86
CA MET A 244 1.34 0.03 16.66
C MET A 244 -0.05 -0.09 16.06
N ASN A 245 -0.94 0.87 16.28
CA ASN A 245 -2.25 0.88 15.64
C ASN A 245 -2.12 1.01 14.12
N ARG A 246 -1.21 1.89 13.65
CA ARG A 246 -0.90 2.05 12.22
C ARG A 246 -0.20 0.83 11.64
N VAL A 247 0.86 0.37 12.32
CA VAL A 247 1.63 -0.81 11.90
C VAL A 247 0.72 -2.02 11.78
N ASN A 248 -0.11 -2.31 12.80
CA ASN A 248 -1.07 -3.41 12.76
C ASN A 248 -2.00 -3.32 11.55
N GLY A 249 -2.45 -2.13 11.12
CA GLY A 249 -3.31 -2.00 9.94
C GLY A 249 -2.69 -2.58 8.67
N ILE A 250 -1.37 -2.43 8.48
CA ILE A 250 -0.67 -2.97 7.32
C ILE A 250 -0.48 -4.48 7.46
N TYR A 251 -0.07 -4.95 8.63
CA TYR A 251 0.16 -6.38 8.88
C TYR A 251 -1.13 -7.19 8.86
N GLU A 252 -2.25 -6.60 9.30
CA GLU A 252 -3.57 -7.20 9.21
C GLU A 252 -4.01 -7.34 7.74
N ARG A 253 -3.70 -6.35 6.89
CA ARG A 253 -4.03 -6.37 5.45
C ARG A 253 -3.15 -7.34 4.65
N ASP A 254 -1.83 -7.29 4.84
CA ASP A 254 -0.86 -7.94 3.96
C ASP A 254 -0.33 -9.29 4.49
N ALA A 255 -0.48 -9.57 5.79
CA ALA A 255 0.08 -10.77 6.43
C ALA A 255 -0.90 -11.51 7.37
N THR A 256 -2.16 -11.05 7.44
CA THR A 256 -3.20 -11.61 8.31
C THR A 256 -2.73 -11.80 9.76
N LEU A 257 -2.00 -10.82 10.30
CA LEU A 257 -1.49 -10.85 11.68
C LEU A 257 -1.66 -9.52 12.40
N THR A 258 -1.75 -9.58 13.73
CA THR A 258 -1.88 -8.40 14.59
C THR A 258 -1.05 -8.59 15.86
N MET A 259 -0.60 -7.49 16.46
CA MET A 259 0.23 -7.47 17.67
C MET A 259 -0.47 -6.74 18.81
N VAL A 260 -0.46 -7.36 19.99
CA VAL A 260 -1.07 -6.80 21.22
C VAL A 260 0.02 -6.62 22.28
N ILE A 261 0.15 -5.41 22.80
CA ILE A 261 1.13 -5.03 23.82
C ILE A 261 0.79 -5.72 25.15
N VAL A 262 1.76 -6.40 25.75
CA VAL A 262 1.60 -7.27 26.95
C VAL A 262 1.08 -6.54 28.20
N PRO A 263 0.42 -7.24 29.15
CA PRO A 263 -0.27 -6.64 30.31
C PRO A 263 0.60 -5.75 31.22
N ASN A 264 1.89 -6.05 31.35
CA ASN A 264 2.84 -5.34 32.22
C ASN A 264 3.92 -4.59 31.42
N ASN A 265 3.59 -4.14 30.21
CA ASN A 265 4.53 -3.46 29.32
C ASN A 265 4.98 -2.09 29.84
N ASP A 266 4.24 -1.47 30.75
CA ASP A 266 4.65 -0.23 31.42
C ASP A 266 6.00 -0.37 32.14
N LEU A 267 6.37 -1.59 32.56
CA LEU A 267 7.68 -1.88 33.15
C LEU A 267 8.84 -1.74 32.16
N LEU A 268 8.57 -1.83 30.84
CA LEU A 268 9.54 -1.64 29.77
C LEU A 268 9.62 -0.20 29.25
N VAL A 269 8.84 0.71 29.85
CA VAL A 269 8.92 2.15 29.57
C VAL A 269 9.88 2.78 30.57
N TYR A 270 11.10 3.02 30.11
CA TYR A 270 12.14 3.68 30.88
C TYR A 270 12.03 5.19 30.70
N LEU A 271 12.23 5.92 31.79
CA LEU A 271 12.05 7.38 31.83
C LEU A 271 13.37 8.13 31.85
N ASP A 272 14.45 7.51 32.31
CA ASP A 272 15.74 8.15 32.47
C ASP A 272 16.81 7.41 31.65
N GLY A 273 17.32 8.08 30.61
CA GLY A 273 18.35 7.52 29.72
C GLY A 273 19.68 7.25 30.42
N ALA A 274 19.91 7.81 31.62
CA ALA A 274 21.11 7.52 32.40
C ALA A 274 21.01 6.20 33.18
N THR A 275 19.79 5.68 33.39
CA THR A 275 19.54 4.49 34.22
C THR A 275 18.77 3.38 33.50
N ASP A 276 18.35 3.61 32.26
CA ASP A 276 17.77 2.57 31.43
C ASP A 276 18.83 1.52 31.01
N PRO A 277 18.40 0.32 30.57
CA PRO A 277 19.33 -0.76 30.21
C PRO A 277 19.84 -0.65 28.76
N TYR A 278 19.69 0.49 28.10
CA TYR A 278 19.86 0.62 26.66
C TYR A 278 20.96 1.57 26.24
N THR A 279 21.76 1.13 25.29
CA THR A 279 22.69 2.00 24.57
C THR A 279 21.95 2.71 23.44
N ASN A 280 21.15 3.75 23.76
CA ASN A 280 20.23 4.45 22.85
C ASN A 280 20.82 4.84 21.47
N GLY A 281 22.13 5.12 21.40
CA GLY A 281 22.83 5.46 20.15
C GLY A 281 23.35 4.27 19.32
N SER A 282 23.15 3.03 19.76
CA SER A 282 23.70 1.82 19.14
C SER A 282 22.63 0.74 18.97
N GLY A 283 22.02 0.69 17.77
CA GLY A 283 21.02 -0.33 17.43
C GLY A 283 21.53 -1.76 17.64
N SER A 284 22.75 -2.05 17.18
CA SER A 284 23.38 -3.37 17.32
C SER A 284 23.46 -3.82 18.78
N THR A 285 24.00 -2.96 19.64
CA THR A 285 24.06 -3.24 21.10
C THR A 285 22.67 -3.45 21.68
N MET A 286 21.69 -2.63 21.28
CA MET A 286 20.33 -2.71 21.79
C MET A 286 19.60 -4.01 21.46
N LEU A 287 20.02 -4.78 20.45
CA LEU A 287 19.41 -6.09 20.18
C LEU A 287 19.59 -7.06 21.35
N GLY A 288 20.83 -7.21 21.82
CA GLY A 288 21.16 -8.09 22.94
C GLY A 288 20.60 -7.56 24.27
N GLU A 289 20.64 -6.24 24.46
CA GLU A 289 20.06 -5.56 25.62
C GLU A 289 18.55 -5.78 25.68
N ASN A 290 17.81 -5.56 24.58
CA ASN A 290 16.36 -5.72 24.55
C ASN A 290 15.94 -7.17 24.78
N GLN A 291 16.66 -8.13 24.19
CA GLN A 291 16.42 -9.54 24.45
C GLN A 291 16.59 -9.90 25.94
N SER A 292 17.64 -9.39 26.57
CA SER A 292 17.91 -9.62 27.99
C SER A 292 16.87 -8.94 28.88
N THR A 293 16.54 -7.69 28.58
CA THR A 293 15.58 -6.86 29.32
C THR A 293 14.16 -7.43 29.25
N CYS A 294 13.65 -7.73 28.05
CA CYS A 294 12.33 -8.34 27.91
C CYS A 294 12.23 -9.68 28.65
N ASN A 295 13.27 -10.51 28.58
CA ASN A 295 13.31 -11.79 29.32
C ASN A 295 13.30 -11.60 30.84
N ALA A 296 14.04 -10.62 31.36
CA ALA A 296 14.16 -10.37 32.79
C ALA A 296 12.89 -9.72 33.38
N VAL A 297 12.29 -8.77 32.65
CA VAL A 297 11.18 -7.94 33.14
C VAL A 297 9.83 -8.57 32.86
N ILE A 298 9.58 -9.03 31.63
CA ILE A 298 8.29 -9.60 31.23
C ILE A 298 8.28 -11.12 31.42
N GLY A 299 9.42 -11.78 31.25
CA GLY A 299 9.54 -13.24 31.27
C GLY A 299 9.34 -13.82 29.88
N SER A 300 10.25 -14.69 29.44
CA SER A 300 10.26 -15.23 28.07
C SER A 300 8.99 -15.98 27.67
N ALA A 301 8.21 -16.53 28.60
CA ALA A 301 6.95 -17.21 28.30
C ALA A 301 5.77 -16.24 28.01
N ASN A 302 5.91 -14.97 28.39
CA ASN A 302 4.82 -14.00 28.45
C ASN A 302 4.71 -13.09 27.23
N TYR A 303 5.60 -13.25 26.25
CA TYR A 303 5.57 -12.50 24.99
C TYR A 303 6.06 -13.38 23.83
N ASP A 304 5.69 -13.00 22.61
CA ASP A 304 5.91 -13.76 21.38
C ASP A 304 6.91 -13.07 20.44
N ILE A 305 6.91 -11.74 20.47
CA ILE A 305 7.83 -10.84 19.79
C ILE A 305 8.18 -9.70 20.76
N GLY A 306 9.41 -9.20 20.72
CA GLY A 306 9.83 -8.02 21.44
C GLY A 306 10.59 -7.06 20.55
N HIS A 307 10.49 -5.78 20.88
CA HIS A 307 11.07 -4.68 20.10
C HIS A 307 11.35 -3.50 21.02
N VAL A 308 12.34 -2.65 20.71
CA VAL A 308 12.62 -1.42 21.48
C VAL A 308 12.60 -0.18 20.58
N PHE A 309 11.93 0.87 21.05
CA PHE A 309 11.97 2.19 20.42
C PHE A 309 12.99 3.10 21.09
N SER A 310 13.74 3.84 20.27
CA SER A 310 14.82 4.71 20.72
C SER A 310 14.83 6.03 19.96
N THR A 311 15.74 6.94 20.34
CA THR A 311 16.02 8.16 19.56
C THR A 311 17.33 8.07 18.78
N GLY A 312 18.03 6.92 18.84
CA GLY A 312 19.12 6.59 17.92
C GLY A 312 18.62 6.53 16.48
N GLY A 313 19.46 6.77 15.48
CA GLY A 313 19.00 6.74 14.07
C GLY A 313 18.98 5.31 13.50
N GLY A 314 17.92 4.98 12.77
CA GLY A 314 17.81 3.76 11.95
C GLY A 314 17.03 2.65 12.64
N GLY A 315 17.28 1.42 12.24
CA GLY A 315 16.62 0.24 12.77
C GLY A 315 17.46 -0.99 12.55
N ILE A 316 17.24 -2.01 13.36
CA ILE A 316 17.92 -3.30 13.26
C ILE A 316 17.09 -4.40 13.87
N ALA A 317 17.00 -5.55 13.19
CA ALA A 317 16.22 -6.69 13.67
C ALA A 317 16.81 -8.04 13.26
N SER A 318 16.55 -9.05 14.09
CA SER A 318 16.83 -10.45 13.76
C SER A 318 15.74 -11.01 12.84
N LEU A 319 16.16 -11.55 11.70
CA LEU A 319 15.28 -12.20 10.72
C LEU A 319 14.61 -13.45 11.31
N ASN A 320 13.31 -13.66 11.05
CA ASN A 320 12.54 -14.83 11.51
C ASN A 320 12.59 -15.07 13.03
N SER A 321 12.55 -14.00 13.82
CA SER A 321 12.82 -14.06 15.26
C SER A 321 11.63 -14.35 16.19
N PRO A 322 10.37 -13.98 15.90
CA PRO A 322 9.24 -14.28 16.78
C PRO A 322 9.14 -15.76 17.10
N CYS A 323 8.71 -16.06 18.33
CA CYS A 323 8.65 -17.40 18.91
C CYS A 323 10.01 -18.12 19.12
N THR A 324 11.16 -17.49 18.85
CA THR A 324 12.49 -18.08 19.09
C THR A 324 13.13 -17.61 20.40
N SER A 325 14.37 -18.02 20.69
CA SER A 325 15.19 -17.46 21.78
C SER A 325 15.66 -16.03 21.51
N ASN A 326 15.55 -15.56 20.26
CA ASN A 326 15.96 -14.23 19.80
C ASN A 326 14.78 -13.30 19.54
N LYS A 327 13.57 -13.67 20.00
CA LYS A 327 12.31 -13.01 19.67
C LYS A 327 12.17 -11.55 20.10
N ALA A 328 13.03 -11.04 20.98
CA ALA A 328 13.08 -9.63 21.37
C ALA A 328 14.24 -8.85 20.73
N ARG A 329 14.95 -9.44 19.75
CA ARG A 329 16.01 -8.75 19.00
C ARG A 329 15.41 -7.93 17.84
N GLY A 330 14.77 -6.82 18.18
CA GLY A 330 14.29 -5.80 17.24
C GLY A 330 14.44 -4.41 17.84
N VAL A 331 14.88 -3.45 17.03
CA VAL A 331 15.12 -2.06 17.42
C VAL A 331 14.66 -1.14 16.29
N THR A 332 13.96 -0.08 16.64
CA THR A 332 13.71 1.04 15.74
C THR A 332 14.04 2.34 16.47
N GLY A 333 14.65 3.28 15.76
CA GLY A 333 15.01 4.56 16.31
C GLY A 333 14.97 5.67 15.28
N GLN A 334 14.54 6.84 15.74
CA GLN A 334 14.68 8.07 14.98
C GLN A 334 14.78 9.26 15.94
N SER A 335 15.52 10.29 15.55
CA SER A 335 15.58 11.53 16.36
C SER A 335 14.23 12.23 16.50
N ASN A 336 13.29 11.93 15.60
CA ASN A 336 11.91 12.42 15.60
C ASN A 336 10.96 11.22 15.42
N PRO A 337 10.77 10.38 16.45
CA PRO A 337 10.13 9.08 16.31
C PRO A 337 8.59 9.20 16.33
N ILE A 338 8.05 9.85 15.30
CA ILE A 338 6.61 10.10 15.11
C ILE A 338 6.23 10.07 13.63
N GLY A 339 4.94 9.81 13.39
CA GLY A 339 4.32 9.99 12.08
C GLY A 339 4.72 8.92 11.07
N ASP A 340 4.16 9.03 9.88
CA ASP A 340 4.31 8.06 8.80
C ASP A 340 5.77 7.65 8.50
N PRO A 341 6.76 8.56 8.44
CA PRO A 341 8.16 8.17 8.31
C PRO A 341 8.65 7.22 9.39
N PHE A 342 8.28 7.43 10.66
CA PHE A 342 8.70 6.53 11.73
C PHE A 342 7.94 5.21 11.66
N ASP A 343 6.61 5.28 11.53
CA ASP A 343 5.72 4.14 11.64
C ASP A 343 5.89 3.17 10.46
N ILE A 344 6.00 3.69 9.23
CA ILE A 344 5.98 2.89 7.99
C ILE A 344 7.40 2.58 7.50
N ASP A 345 8.25 3.60 7.36
CA ASP A 345 9.58 3.39 6.77
C ASP A 345 10.55 2.69 7.73
N TYR A 346 10.31 2.74 9.05
CA TYR A 346 11.19 2.10 10.05
C TYR A 346 10.49 1.02 10.86
N VAL A 347 9.43 1.33 11.62
CA VAL A 347 8.85 0.31 12.53
C VAL A 347 8.28 -0.88 11.75
N ALA A 348 7.47 -0.62 10.72
CA ALA A 348 6.94 -1.70 9.88
C ALA A 348 8.05 -2.47 9.14
N HIS A 349 9.13 -1.79 8.72
CA HIS A 349 10.30 -2.39 8.08
C HIS A 349 11.06 -3.34 9.01
N GLU A 350 11.41 -2.89 10.21
CA GLU A 350 12.21 -3.69 11.15
C GLU A 350 11.40 -4.86 11.73
N MET A 351 10.12 -4.65 12.01
CA MET A 351 9.22 -5.76 12.34
C MET A 351 9.06 -6.71 11.14
N GLY A 352 9.20 -6.20 9.91
CA GLY A 352 9.09 -6.99 8.68
C GLY A 352 10.22 -8.01 8.60
N HIS A 353 11.43 -7.60 8.99
CA HIS A 353 12.54 -8.53 9.22
C HIS A 353 12.22 -9.55 10.30
N GLN A 354 11.69 -9.14 11.46
CA GLN A 354 11.32 -10.10 12.50
C GLN A 354 10.37 -11.17 11.94
N TYR A 355 9.40 -10.80 11.11
CA TYR A 355 8.49 -11.74 10.47
C TYR A 355 9.03 -12.44 9.21
N GLY A 356 10.20 -12.07 8.69
CA GLY A 356 10.94 -12.85 7.69
C GLY A 356 11.20 -12.16 6.36
N GLY A 357 10.74 -10.93 6.16
CA GLY A 357 11.00 -10.17 4.95
C GLY A 357 12.48 -9.81 4.81
N ASN A 358 13.06 -10.04 3.64
CA ASN A 358 14.37 -9.52 3.25
C ASN A 358 14.25 -8.17 2.53
N HIS A 359 15.38 -7.48 2.47
CA HIS A 359 15.56 -6.30 1.63
C HIS A 359 15.28 -6.58 0.15
N THR A 360 14.38 -5.80 -0.44
CA THR A 360 13.90 -6.00 -1.82
C THR A 360 14.63 -5.15 -2.87
N GLN A 361 15.36 -4.13 -2.43
CA GLN A 361 16.02 -3.16 -3.30
C GLN A 361 17.14 -3.74 -4.16
N ASN A 362 17.35 -3.18 -5.36
CA ASN A 362 18.45 -3.57 -6.23
C ASN A 362 19.67 -2.65 -6.14
N ASN A 363 19.58 -1.46 -5.53
CA ASN A 363 20.77 -0.66 -5.20
C ASN A 363 21.72 -1.46 -4.27
N ASN A 364 22.99 -1.07 -4.14
CA ASN A 364 23.94 -1.91 -3.39
C ASN A 364 23.86 -1.73 -1.86
N CYS A 365 22.99 -0.86 -1.38
CA CYS A 365 22.95 -0.44 0.02
C CYS A 365 22.28 -1.52 0.87
N ASN A 366 23.11 -2.32 1.53
CA ASN A 366 22.71 -3.44 2.38
C ASN A 366 21.74 -4.45 1.72
N ARG A 367 21.80 -4.58 0.38
CA ARG A 367 20.90 -5.43 -0.40
C ARG A 367 21.02 -6.91 -0.04
N ALA A 368 19.87 -7.58 0.04
CA ALA A 368 19.81 -9.04 0.01
C ALA A 368 19.75 -9.52 -1.44
N ALA A 369 20.87 -10.01 -1.98
CA ALA A 369 20.96 -10.43 -3.39
C ALA A 369 19.98 -11.54 -3.79
N SER A 370 19.41 -12.27 -2.82
CA SER A 370 18.39 -13.28 -3.09
C SER A 370 16.94 -12.77 -3.07
N ALA A 371 16.73 -11.48 -2.82
CA ALA A 371 15.42 -10.86 -2.75
C ALA A 371 15.38 -9.55 -3.57
N ALA A 372 16.37 -9.31 -4.43
CA ALA A 372 16.60 -8.05 -5.12
C ALA A 372 15.66 -7.85 -6.33
N VAL A 373 14.36 -7.75 -6.05
CA VAL A 373 13.25 -7.72 -7.02
C VAL A 373 12.70 -6.33 -7.30
N GLU A 374 13.12 -5.29 -6.59
CA GLU A 374 12.68 -3.91 -6.81
C GLU A 374 13.78 -3.03 -7.40
N VAL A 375 13.41 -2.15 -8.32
CA VAL A 375 14.33 -1.18 -8.93
C VAL A 375 14.95 -0.23 -7.89
N GLY A 376 16.15 0.28 -8.19
CA GLY A 376 16.81 1.31 -7.37
C GLY A 376 16.83 0.98 -5.88
N SER A 377 16.48 1.97 -5.05
CA SER A 377 16.31 1.80 -3.61
C SER A 377 15.10 0.97 -3.19
N GLY A 378 14.24 0.52 -4.11
CA GLY A 378 12.95 -0.06 -3.77
C GLY A 378 12.01 0.97 -3.16
N ILE A 379 10.71 0.69 -3.22
CA ILE A 379 9.67 1.59 -2.70
C ILE A 379 8.70 0.89 -1.75
N THR A 380 8.58 -0.44 -1.76
CA THR A 380 7.78 -1.14 -0.74
C THR A 380 8.42 -1.07 0.64
N ILE A 381 7.69 -1.48 1.69
CA ILE A 381 8.15 -1.39 3.09
C ILE A 381 9.53 -2.03 3.30
N MET A 382 9.85 -3.13 2.60
CA MET A 382 11.16 -3.79 2.74
C MET A 382 12.26 -3.21 1.85
N GLY A 383 11.96 -2.15 1.09
CA GLY A 383 12.92 -1.34 0.36
C GLY A 383 13.58 -0.27 1.24
N TYR A 384 14.45 0.52 0.62
CA TYR A 384 15.31 1.56 1.17
C TYR A 384 14.99 2.95 0.59
N ALA A 385 13.73 3.18 0.19
CA ALA A 385 13.25 4.46 -0.32
C ALA A 385 13.77 5.63 0.54
N GLY A 386 14.36 6.65 -0.06
CA GLY A 386 14.88 7.85 0.60
C GLY A 386 16.16 7.65 1.42
N ILE A 387 16.78 6.47 1.36
CA ILE A 387 17.99 6.14 2.14
C ILE A 387 19.25 6.15 1.26
N CYS A 388 19.21 5.49 0.10
CA CYS A 388 20.41 5.20 -0.68
C CYS A 388 20.17 5.33 -2.20
N ALA A 389 21.11 5.99 -2.90
CA ALA A 389 21.03 6.14 -4.35
C ALA A 389 21.37 4.83 -5.12
N PRO A 390 20.87 4.66 -6.36
CA PRO A 390 19.88 5.50 -7.02
C PRO A 390 18.50 5.30 -6.38
N ASP A 391 17.86 6.41 -6.01
CA ASP A 391 16.70 6.42 -5.12
C ASP A 391 15.39 6.51 -5.91
N VAL A 392 14.45 5.61 -5.67
CA VAL A 392 13.17 5.55 -6.38
C VAL A 392 12.23 6.67 -5.91
N ALA A 393 12.08 6.79 -4.60
CA ALA A 393 11.22 7.78 -3.96
C ALA A 393 11.74 8.09 -2.55
N SER A 394 11.34 9.24 -1.99
CA SER A 394 11.85 9.68 -0.69
C SER A 394 11.25 8.95 0.52
N ASN A 395 10.14 8.23 0.38
CA ASN A 395 9.56 7.39 1.43
C ASN A 395 9.03 6.09 0.83
N SER A 396 8.88 5.07 1.66
CA SER A 396 8.24 3.83 1.24
C SER A 396 6.74 4.02 1.05
N ILE A 397 6.13 3.31 0.10
CA ILE A 397 4.67 3.15 0.05
C ILE A 397 4.22 2.18 1.15
N ALA A 398 3.02 2.38 1.70
CA ALA A 398 2.53 1.64 2.86
C ALA A 398 1.99 0.24 2.47
N MET A 399 2.84 -0.59 1.85
CA MET A 399 2.55 -1.99 1.53
C MET A 399 3.78 -2.89 1.59
N PHE A 400 3.56 -4.15 1.95
CA PHE A 400 4.53 -5.21 1.66
C PHE A 400 4.39 -5.65 0.21
N GLY A 401 5.53 -5.76 -0.48
CA GLY A 401 5.58 -6.28 -1.83
C GLY A 401 5.33 -7.79 -1.90
N GLY A 402 4.98 -8.29 -3.08
CA GLY A 402 4.60 -9.68 -3.33
C GLY A 402 5.63 -10.70 -2.84
N TYR A 403 6.91 -10.38 -3.00
CA TYR A 403 8.03 -11.21 -2.53
C TYR A 403 8.13 -11.22 -1.00
N SER A 404 8.04 -10.06 -0.35
CA SER A 404 8.08 -9.94 1.11
C SER A 404 6.92 -10.66 1.77
N MET A 405 5.71 -10.54 1.21
CA MET A 405 4.53 -11.28 1.67
C MET A 405 4.75 -12.80 1.59
N GLN A 406 5.38 -13.28 0.52
CA GLN A 406 5.71 -14.70 0.38
C GLN A 406 6.72 -15.17 1.44
N GLU A 407 7.77 -14.39 1.73
CA GLU A 407 8.75 -14.74 2.76
C GLU A 407 8.14 -14.73 4.16
N MET A 408 7.36 -13.69 4.48
CA MET A 408 6.66 -13.59 5.76
C MET A 408 5.66 -14.72 5.95
N ALA A 409 4.86 -15.03 4.93
CA ALA A 409 3.91 -16.15 4.96
C ALA A 409 4.62 -17.47 5.27
N ALA A 410 5.76 -17.76 4.64
CA ALA A 410 6.52 -18.98 4.91
C ALA A 410 6.91 -19.09 6.40
N ASN A 411 7.31 -17.98 7.03
CA ASN A 411 7.71 -17.97 8.43
C ASN A 411 6.53 -18.04 9.41
N ILE A 412 5.46 -17.30 9.18
CA ILE A 412 4.32 -17.23 10.13
C ILE A 412 3.36 -18.42 10.02
N THR A 413 3.32 -19.12 8.88
CA THR A 413 2.38 -20.24 8.68
C THR A 413 2.97 -21.59 9.07
N ILE A 414 4.25 -21.83 8.81
CA ILE A 414 4.92 -23.12 9.09
C ILE A 414 6.24 -22.93 9.85
N GLY A 415 6.84 -21.75 9.74
CA GLY A 415 8.15 -21.46 10.30
C GLY A 415 8.17 -21.29 11.81
N ASN A 416 9.29 -20.77 12.31
CA ASN A 416 9.49 -20.55 13.73
C ASN A 416 8.39 -19.67 14.31
N SER A 417 8.00 -18.62 13.58
CA SER A 417 6.97 -17.69 14.05
C SER A 417 5.56 -18.29 14.07
N SER A 418 5.33 -19.47 13.51
CA SER A 418 4.03 -20.16 13.57
C SER A 418 3.73 -20.82 14.92
N THR A 419 4.71 -20.96 15.83
CA THR A 419 4.58 -21.87 16.98
C THR A 419 3.99 -21.27 18.25
N CYS A 420 3.88 -19.94 18.35
CA CYS A 420 3.43 -19.24 19.55
C CYS A 420 2.19 -18.32 19.44
N PRO A 421 1.74 -17.84 18.27
CA PRO A 421 0.61 -16.91 18.24
C PRO A 421 -0.69 -17.61 18.62
N VAL A 422 -1.67 -16.84 19.10
CA VAL A 422 -3.05 -17.29 19.13
C VAL A 422 -3.62 -17.19 17.72
N THR A 423 -4.06 -18.32 17.16
CA THR A 423 -4.66 -18.39 15.84
C THR A 423 -6.18 -18.37 15.92
N THR A 424 -6.80 -17.38 15.30
CA THR A 424 -8.26 -17.24 15.21
C THR A 424 -8.71 -17.46 13.77
N PRO A 425 -9.57 -18.44 13.49
CA PRO A 425 -10.16 -18.62 12.17
C PRO A 425 -11.02 -17.41 11.80
N LEU A 426 -10.80 -16.86 10.62
CA LEU A 426 -11.66 -15.82 10.06
C LEU A 426 -12.87 -16.44 9.36
N THR A 427 -13.98 -15.71 9.31
CA THR A 427 -15.14 -16.04 8.47
C THR A 427 -14.91 -15.72 7.01
N ASN A 428 -13.92 -14.87 6.73
CA ASN A 428 -13.46 -14.50 5.41
C ASN A 428 -12.80 -15.70 4.68
N GLN A 429 -13.00 -15.81 3.38
CA GLN A 429 -12.37 -16.79 2.50
C GLN A 429 -11.38 -16.08 1.58
N PRO A 430 -10.27 -16.75 1.19
CA PRO A 430 -9.27 -16.10 0.36
C PRO A 430 -9.83 -15.78 -1.04
N PRO A 431 -9.35 -14.70 -1.67
CA PRO A 431 -9.57 -14.50 -3.09
C PRO A 431 -8.78 -15.53 -3.91
N THR A 432 -9.03 -15.56 -5.22
CA THR A 432 -8.22 -16.29 -6.20
C THR A 432 -7.68 -15.30 -7.22
N ALA A 433 -6.36 -15.27 -7.41
CA ALA A 433 -5.68 -14.46 -8.41
C ALA A 433 -5.49 -15.24 -9.72
N ASN A 434 -5.57 -14.55 -10.85
CA ASN A 434 -5.22 -15.10 -12.16
C ASN A 434 -4.54 -14.01 -13.00
N ALA A 435 -3.23 -14.13 -13.20
CA ALA A 435 -2.39 -13.22 -13.97
C ALA A 435 -2.57 -13.38 -15.49
N GLY A 436 -3.28 -14.42 -15.94
CA GLY A 436 -3.44 -14.75 -17.35
C GLY A 436 -2.26 -15.56 -17.91
N PRO A 437 -2.34 -15.94 -19.19
CA PRO A 437 -1.31 -16.78 -19.81
C PRO A 437 -0.03 -16.00 -20.09
N ASP A 438 1.11 -16.71 -20.06
CA ASP A 438 2.39 -16.21 -20.52
C ASP A 438 2.31 -15.64 -21.95
N ARG A 439 3.07 -14.58 -22.21
CA ARG A 439 3.06 -13.86 -23.49
C ARG A 439 4.46 -13.68 -24.05
N THR A 440 4.54 -13.55 -25.37
CA THR A 440 5.73 -13.08 -26.07
C THR A 440 5.40 -11.76 -26.74
N ILE A 441 6.17 -10.71 -26.43
CA ILE A 441 5.97 -9.35 -26.93
C ILE A 441 7.19 -8.88 -27.74
N PRO A 442 7.01 -7.97 -28.71
CA PRO A 442 8.14 -7.32 -29.37
C PRO A 442 8.95 -6.45 -28.41
N SER A 443 10.23 -6.26 -28.73
CA SER A 443 11.09 -5.32 -28.02
C SER A 443 10.63 -3.87 -28.18
N SER A 444 11.00 -3.02 -27.21
CA SER A 444 10.77 -1.57 -27.19
C SER A 444 9.31 -1.15 -27.45
N THR A 445 8.35 -1.98 -27.03
CA THR A 445 6.91 -1.77 -27.30
C THR A 445 6.10 -1.76 -26.01
N PRO A 446 5.24 -0.76 -25.77
CA PRO A 446 4.32 -0.73 -24.63
C PRO A 446 3.42 -1.97 -24.56
N PHE A 447 3.07 -2.38 -23.34
CA PHE A 447 2.15 -3.50 -23.12
C PHE A 447 1.24 -3.26 -21.92
N ILE A 448 0.18 -4.06 -21.83
CA ILE A 448 -0.83 -3.97 -20.78
C ILE A 448 -0.93 -5.32 -20.07
N LEU A 449 -0.64 -5.33 -18.77
CA LEU A 449 -0.94 -6.48 -17.93
C LEU A 449 -2.41 -6.44 -17.54
N THR A 450 -3.12 -7.55 -17.68
CA THR A 450 -4.54 -7.66 -17.33
C THR A 450 -4.78 -9.01 -16.69
N GLY A 451 -5.15 -8.98 -15.41
CA GLY A 451 -5.52 -10.16 -14.66
C GLY A 451 -7.01 -10.25 -14.42
N THR A 452 -7.40 -11.29 -13.69
CA THR A 452 -8.75 -11.46 -13.14
C THR A 452 -8.65 -11.97 -11.71
N ALA A 453 -9.73 -11.79 -10.95
CA ALA A 453 -9.85 -12.37 -9.64
C ALA A 453 -11.29 -12.81 -9.36
N SER A 454 -11.44 -13.74 -8.43
CA SER A 454 -12.72 -14.12 -7.85
C SER A 454 -12.59 -14.20 -6.34
N ASP A 455 -13.67 -13.93 -5.62
CA ASP A 455 -13.70 -14.02 -4.17
C ASP A 455 -15.06 -14.56 -3.72
N PRO A 456 -15.11 -15.63 -2.90
CA PRO A 456 -16.36 -16.14 -2.33
C PRO A 456 -17.16 -15.11 -1.50
N ASN A 457 -16.48 -14.13 -0.92
CA ASN A 457 -17.06 -13.04 -0.13
C ASN A 457 -17.50 -11.84 -0.99
N GLY A 458 -17.23 -11.88 -2.30
CA GLY A 458 -17.57 -10.82 -3.25
C GLY A 458 -16.37 -9.97 -3.63
N THR A 459 -16.43 -9.32 -4.79
CA THR A 459 -15.24 -8.69 -5.40
C THR A 459 -15.12 -7.18 -5.17
N ALA A 460 -16.05 -6.57 -4.44
CA ALA A 460 -16.15 -5.10 -4.32
C ALA A 460 -14.99 -4.48 -3.53
N SER A 461 -14.38 -5.23 -2.61
CA SER A 461 -13.26 -4.79 -1.79
C SER A 461 -11.89 -5.15 -2.38
N LEU A 462 -11.85 -5.87 -3.51
CA LEU A 462 -10.59 -6.35 -4.08
C LEU A 462 -9.71 -5.21 -4.59
N THR A 463 -8.42 -5.30 -4.26
CA THR A 463 -7.37 -4.45 -4.86
C THR A 463 -6.26 -5.30 -5.45
N TYR A 464 -5.55 -4.73 -6.42
CA TYR A 464 -4.63 -5.44 -7.31
C TYR A 464 -3.27 -4.73 -7.34
N SER A 465 -2.19 -5.50 -7.21
CA SER A 465 -0.81 -5.02 -7.42
C SER A 465 -0.13 -5.89 -8.47
N TRP A 466 0.43 -5.26 -9.49
CA TRP A 466 1.32 -5.90 -10.45
C TRP A 466 2.76 -5.58 -10.08
N GLU A 467 3.58 -6.59 -9.83
CA GLU A 467 4.94 -6.44 -9.32
C GLU A 467 5.91 -7.33 -10.11
N GLN A 468 7.11 -6.84 -10.37
CA GLN A 468 8.13 -7.67 -11.00
C GLN A 468 8.81 -8.57 -9.96
N MET A 469 9.04 -9.83 -10.30
CA MET A 469 9.58 -10.87 -9.40
C MET A 469 10.96 -11.37 -9.81
N ASP A 470 11.56 -10.77 -10.86
CA ASP A 470 12.87 -11.18 -11.36
C ASP A 470 13.97 -10.81 -10.38
N ASN A 471 14.37 -11.79 -9.57
CA ASN A 471 15.47 -11.63 -8.63
C ASN A 471 16.82 -11.77 -9.35
N ALA A 472 17.39 -10.64 -9.75
CA ALA A 472 18.77 -10.57 -10.21
C ALA A 472 19.36 -9.18 -9.94
N VAL A 473 20.65 -9.13 -9.59
CA VAL A 473 21.36 -7.87 -9.45
C VAL A 473 21.65 -7.32 -10.84
N ALA A 474 21.14 -6.13 -11.15
CA ALA A 474 21.28 -5.52 -12.46
C ALA A 474 21.72 -4.05 -12.36
N THR A 475 22.01 -3.43 -13.50
CA THR A 475 22.30 -2.00 -13.57
C THR A 475 21.06 -1.18 -13.18
N GLN A 476 21.24 -0.21 -12.28
CA GLN A 476 20.18 0.69 -11.80
C GLN A 476 20.62 2.16 -11.93
N PRO A 477 19.75 3.10 -12.37
CA PRO A 477 18.41 2.88 -12.89
C PRO A 477 18.37 1.93 -14.10
N PRO A 478 17.27 1.18 -14.29
CA PRO A 478 17.20 0.14 -15.31
C PRO A 478 17.48 0.71 -16.70
N GLN A 479 18.12 -0.11 -17.54
CA GLN A 479 18.45 0.27 -18.93
C GLN A 479 17.71 -0.66 -19.89
N PRO A 480 17.31 -0.19 -21.09
CA PRO A 480 16.63 -1.03 -22.08
C PRO A 480 17.42 -2.30 -22.45
N THR A 481 18.75 -2.24 -22.36
CA THR A 481 19.66 -3.34 -22.68
C THR A 481 19.92 -4.31 -21.53
N ASN A 482 19.34 -4.09 -20.34
CA ASN A 482 19.45 -5.04 -19.23
C ASN A 482 18.82 -6.38 -19.66
N THR A 483 19.54 -7.48 -19.46
CA THR A 483 19.07 -8.84 -19.82
C THR A 483 18.39 -9.56 -18.65
N ASP A 484 18.52 -9.02 -17.43
CA ASP A 484 17.93 -9.54 -16.21
C ASP A 484 17.60 -8.40 -15.21
N GLY A 485 17.08 -8.78 -14.05
CA GLY A 485 16.81 -7.91 -12.89
C GLY A 485 15.61 -6.97 -13.05
N PRO A 486 15.32 -6.20 -12.00
CA PRO A 486 14.13 -5.35 -11.97
C PRO A 486 14.27 -4.12 -12.88
N ALA A 487 13.18 -3.82 -13.58
CA ALA A 487 12.99 -2.72 -14.52
C ALA A 487 11.64 -1.99 -14.35
N TRP A 488 10.81 -2.43 -13.40
CA TRP A 488 9.48 -1.89 -13.13
C TRP A 488 9.28 -1.62 -11.64
N GLU A 489 8.99 -0.37 -11.28
CA GLU A 489 8.65 -0.03 -9.90
C GLU A 489 7.29 -0.64 -9.47
N PRO A 490 7.14 -1.11 -8.23
CA PRO A 490 5.85 -1.43 -7.66
C PRO A 490 4.97 -0.18 -7.52
N LEU A 491 3.66 -0.36 -7.66
CA LEU A 491 2.66 0.67 -7.38
C LEU A 491 1.80 0.23 -6.19
N LEU A 492 1.21 1.20 -5.48
CA LEU A 492 0.20 0.92 -4.46
C LEU A 492 -0.97 0.11 -5.06
N PRO A 493 -1.69 -0.68 -4.25
CA PRO A 493 -2.81 -1.49 -4.73
C PRO A 493 -3.86 -0.64 -5.44
N GLN A 494 -4.28 -1.08 -6.63
CA GLN A 494 -5.26 -0.41 -7.48
C GLN A 494 -6.62 -1.10 -7.42
N ASN A 495 -7.71 -0.40 -7.72
CA ASN A 495 -9.05 -0.99 -7.84
C ASN A 495 -9.31 -1.64 -9.22
N THR A 496 -8.27 -1.75 -10.04
CA THR A 496 -8.32 -2.35 -11.37
C THR A 496 -7.21 -3.39 -11.52
N PRO A 497 -7.49 -4.55 -12.16
CA PRO A 497 -6.48 -5.56 -12.46
C PRO A 497 -5.62 -5.20 -13.68
N VAL A 498 -5.79 -3.99 -14.24
CA VAL A 498 -5.13 -3.52 -15.47
C VAL A 498 -3.96 -2.60 -15.10
N ARG A 499 -2.76 -2.92 -15.60
CA ARG A 499 -1.58 -2.04 -15.49
C ARG A 499 -0.98 -1.79 -16.87
N TYR A 500 -0.86 -0.51 -17.23
CA TYR A 500 -0.10 -0.06 -18.41
C TYR A 500 1.40 -0.08 -18.12
N MET A 501 2.19 -0.55 -19.07
CA MET A 501 3.64 -0.74 -18.93
C MET A 501 4.36 -0.08 -20.13
N PRO A 502 4.96 1.13 -19.97
CA PRO A 502 4.93 2.00 -18.78
C PRO A 502 3.56 2.66 -18.58
N ASN A 503 3.44 3.44 -17.50
CA ASN A 503 2.22 4.19 -17.23
C ASN A 503 1.73 4.98 -18.46
N LEU A 504 0.41 5.02 -18.65
CA LEU A 504 -0.22 5.59 -19.84
C LEU A 504 0.19 7.06 -20.11
N PRO A 505 0.33 7.96 -19.10
CA PRO A 505 0.85 9.31 -19.33
C PRO A 505 2.23 9.36 -20.00
N ALA A 506 3.14 8.44 -19.67
CA ALA A 506 4.44 8.35 -20.32
C ALA A 506 4.31 7.94 -21.79
N VAL A 507 3.41 7.01 -22.10
CA VAL A 507 3.11 6.57 -23.47
C VAL A 507 2.50 7.72 -24.28
N ILE A 508 1.53 8.46 -23.73
CA ILE A 508 0.91 9.64 -24.39
C ILE A 508 1.96 10.69 -24.76
N THR A 509 2.96 10.89 -23.91
CA THR A 509 4.00 11.91 -24.07
C THR A 509 5.26 11.40 -24.76
N ASN A 510 5.31 10.12 -25.16
CA ASN A 510 6.50 9.47 -25.72
C ASN A 510 7.75 9.62 -24.83
N THR A 511 7.57 9.44 -23.52
CA THR A 511 8.66 9.49 -22.55
C THR A 511 8.92 8.11 -21.96
N THR A 512 10.18 7.84 -21.59
CA THR A 512 10.56 6.62 -20.85
C THR A 512 10.75 6.98 -19.39
N PRO A 513 9.90 6.49 -18.47
CA PRO A 513 10.10 6.71 -17.05
C PRO A 513 11.40 6.06 -16.57
N THR A 514 12.04 6.67 -15.57
CA THR A 514 13.31 6.19 -15.00
C THR A 514 13.21 4.75 -14.44
N TRP A 515 12.04 4.39 -13.92
CA TRP A 515 11.79 3.16 -13.15
C TRP A 515 10.80 2.21 -13.82
N GLU A 516 10.38 2.51 -15.05
CA GLU A 516 9.49 1.68 -15.87
C GLU A 516 10.06 1.63 -17.29
N VAL A 517 11.05 0.76 -17.52
CA VAL A 517 11.87 0.78 -18.75
C VAL A 517 11.56 -0.42 -19.64
N LEU A 518 11.09 -0.13 -20.86
CA LEU A 518 10.88 -1.12 -21.91
C LEU A 518 12.22 -1.73 -22.34
N SER A 519 12.26 -3.06 -22.52
CA SER A 519 13.48 -3.73 -22.95
C SER A 519 13.67 -3.65 -24.46
N SER A 520 14.90 -3.38 -24.89
CA SER A 520 15.32 -3.40 -26.29
C SER A 520 16.04 -4.69 -26.69
N VAL A 521 16.08 -5.69 -25.80
CA VAL A 521 16.80 -6.97 -25.99
C VAL A 521 15.91 -8.15 -25.63
N THR A 522 16.31 -9.34 -26.06
CA THR A 522 15.65 -10.57 -25.61
C THR A 522 15.87 -10.77 -24.11
N ARG A 523 14.78 -10.91 -23.38
CA ARG A 523 14.77 -11.25 -21.95
C ARG A 523 13.38 -11.69 -21.52
N ASP A 524 13.30 -12.29 -20.35
CA ASP A 524 12.04 -12.62 -19.72
C ASP A 524 11.79 -11.67 -18.55
N TYR A 525 10.51 -11.37 -18.34
CA TYR A 525 10.00 -10.72 -17.14
C TYR A 525 9.04 -11.67 -16.43
N THR A 526 9.22 -11.84 -15.13
CA THR A 526 8.25 -12.50 -14.26
C THR A 526 7.43 -11.43 -13.56
N PHE A 527 6.14 -11.34 -13.88
CA PHE A 527 5.22 -10.44 -13.19
C PHE A 527 4.28 -11.23 -12.29
N ARG A 528 4.07 -10.73 -11.08
CA ARG A 528 3.09 -11.24 -10.13
C ARG A 528 1.91 -10.30 -10.05
N LEU A 529 0.72 -10.88 -10.13
CA LEU A 529 -0.51 -10.25 -9.69
C LEU A 529 -0.77 -10.65 -8.24
N THR A 530 -0.72 -9.69 -7.32
CA THR A 530 -1.24 -9.86 -5.96
C THR A 530 -2.66 -9.30 -5.89
N VAL A 531 -3.61 -10.12 -5.42
CA VAL A 531 -5.00 -9.71 -5.13
C VAL A 531 -5.18 -9.67 -3.61
N ARG A 532 -5.58 -8.53 -3.07
CA ARG A 532 -5.95 -8.37 -1.65
C ARG A 532 -7.45 -8.21 -1.55
N ASP A 533 -8.08 -8.93 -0.63
CA ASP A 533 -9.52 -8.85 -0.43
C ASP A 533 -9.98 -7.67 0.42
N ASN A 534 -9.08 -7.08 1.21
CA ASN A 534 -9.39 -6.02 2.17
C ASN A 534 -10.60 -6.40 3.05
N ALA A 535 -10.67 -7.65 3.49
CA ALA A 535 -11.78 -8.11 4.31
C ALA A 535 -11.74 -7.48 5.71
N SER A 536 -12.92 -7.13 6.23
CA SER A 536 -13.06 -6.72 7.63
C SER A 536 -12.68 -7.86 8.57
N GLY A 537 -11.77 -7.60 9.51
CA GLY A 537 -11.20 -8.61 10.41
C GLY A 537 -9.71 -8.81 10.24
N ALA A 538 -9.28 -9.03 9.01
CA ALA A 538 -7.92 -9.02 8.51
C ALA A 538 -7.99 -9.44 7.04
N GLY A 539 -7.12 -8.87 6.22
CA GLY A 539 -7.06 -9.21 4.81
C GLY A 539 -6.54 -10.62 4.59
N CYS A 540 -7.08 -11.28 3.58
CA CYS A 540 -6.39 -12.34 2.88
C CYS A 540 -5.95 -11.86 1.50
N ASN A 541 -5.00 -12.59 0.94
CA ASN A 541 -4.53 -12.33 -0.39
C ASN A 541 -4.22 -13.63 -1.13
N ASP A 542 -4.17 -13.51 -2.45
CA ASP A 542 -3.71 -14.57 -3.33
C ASP A 542 -2.83 -13.99 -4.43
N GLN A 543 -2.00 -14.84 -5.03
CA GLN A 543 -0.99 -14.41 -5.98
C GLN A 543 -0.90 -15.38 -7.15
N ASP A 544 -0.74 -14.83 -8.35
CA ASP A 544 -0.46 -15.61 -9.56
C ASP A 544 0.66 -14.93 -10.36
N ASN A 545 1.52 -15.72 -11.00
CA ASN A 545 2.64 -15.23 -11.80
C ASN A 545 2.37 -15.44 -13.29
N MET A 546 2.82 -14.51 -14.11
CA MET A 546 2.91 -14.69 -15.56
C MET A 546 4.30 -14.32 -16.07
N ILE A 547 4.71 -14.96 -17.16
CA ILE A 547 5.96 -14.66 -17.86
C ILE A 547 5.66 -13.82 -19.10
N VAL A 548 6.37 -12.70 -19.22
CA VAL A 548 6.40 -11.87 -20.43
C VAL A 548 7.78 -12.00 -21.06
N ASN A 549 7.85 -12.74 -22.17
CA ASN A 549 9.06 -12.95 -22.95
C ASN A 549 9.19 -11.81 -23.97
N VAL A 550 10.27 -11.05 -23.92
CA VAL A 550 10.59 -10.02 -24.92
C VAL A 550 11.37 -10.67 -26.05
N ASP A 551 10.86 -10.58 -27.28
CA ASP A 551 11.60 -10.98 -28.47
C ASP A 551 12.41 -9.79 -29.02
N GLY A 552 13.73 -9.85 -28.85
CA GLY A 552 14.66 -8.84 -29.36
C GLY A 552 14.80 -8.79 -30.89
N ASN A 553 14.21 -9.74 -31.63
CA ASN A 553 14.25 -9.75 -33.09
C ASN A 553 13.00 -9.15 -33.75
N SER A 554 11.99 -8.76 -32.96
CA SER A 554 10.80 -8.04 -33.41
C SER A 554 10.64 -6.73 -32.65
N GLY A 555 9.84 -5.84 -33.22
CA GLY A 555 9.60 -4.51 -32.69
C GLY A 555 10.61 -3.45 -33.15
N PRO A 556 10.39 -2.18 -32.74
CA PRO A 556 9.21 -1.72 -32.01
C PRO A 556 7.95 -1.76 -32.89
N PHE A 557 6.82 -2.16 -32.32
CA PHE A 557 5.52 -2.04 -32.97
C PHE A 557 5.03 -0.59 -32.82
N LEU A 558 4.74 0.10 -33.93
CA LEU A 558 4.48 1.54 -33.91
C LEU A 558 3.31 1.94 -34.79
N VAL A 559 2.34 2.69 -34.26
CA VAL A 559 1.38 3.45 -35.06
C VAL A 559 2.14 4.49 -35.87
N THR A 560 1.98 4.48 -37.19
CA THR A 560 2.66 5.41 -38.10
C THR A 560 1.73 6.51 -38.60
N GLN A 561 0.42 6.25 -38.67
CA GLN A 561 -0.61 7.23 -39.00
C GLN A 561 -1.92 6.92 -38.25
N PRO A 562 -2.57 7.92 -37.62
CA PRO A 562 -2.23 9.35 -37.59
C PRO A 562 -1.07 9.65 -36.63
N ASN A 563 -0.18 10.58 -36.99
CA ASN A 563 0.95 11.05 -36.16
C ASN A 563 1.28 12.53 -36.37
N THR A 564 0.39 13.27 -37.02
CA THR A 564 0.52 14.70 -37.27
C THR A 564 -0.78 15.37 -36.88
N SER A 565 -0.75 16.68 -36.65
CA SER A 565 -1.97 17.44 -36.42
C SER A 565 -2.77 17.52 -37.72
N LEU A 566 -3.72 16.60 -37.87
CA LEU A 566 -4.58 16.47 -39.04
C LEU A 566 -6.06 16.59 -38.65
N SER A 567 -6.94 16.72 -39.64
CA SER A 567 -8.38 16.82 -39.42
C SER A 567 -9.12 15.78 -40.25
N TRP A 568 -9.89 14.93 -39.59
CA TRP A 568 -10.77 13.94 -40.19
C TRP A 568 -12.22 14.43 -40.13
N SER A 569 -12.93 14.41 -41.25
CA SER A 569 -14.38 14.62 -41.24
C SER A 569 -15.08 13.37 -40.72
N ALA A 570 -16.01 13.52 -39.79
CA ALA A 570 -16.88 12.44 -39.34
C ALA A 570 -17.58 11.74 -40.50
N LEU A 571 -17.85 10.45 -40.32
CA LEU A 571 -18.51 9.55 -41.28
C LEU A 571 -17.72 9.29 -42.58
N THR A 572 -16.49 9.80 -42.69
CA THR A 572 -15.58 9.46 -43.80
C THR A 572 -14.72 8.25 -43.47
N ASN A 573 -14.23 7.58 -44.50
CA ASN A 573 -13.25 6.52 -44.36
C ASN A 573 -11.85 7.12 -44.26
N GLN A 574 -11.08 6.67 -43.27
CA GLN A 574 -9.70 7.08 -43.06
C GLN A 574 -8.83 5.84 -42.91
N THR A 575 -7.58 5.94 -43.38
CA THR A 575 -6.61 4.86 -43.28
C THR A 575 -5.70 5.09 -42.08
N ILE A 576 -5.62 4.08 -41.23
CA ILE A 576 -4.68 3.98 -40.11
C ILE A 576 -3.58 3.03 -40.53
N THR A 577 -2.32 3.39 -40.25
CA THR A 577 -1.16 2.55 -40.57
C THR A 577 -0.29 2.34 -39.35
N TRP A 578 0.41 1.21 -39.31
CA TRP A 578 1.37 0.87 -38.28
C TRP A 578 2.54 0.05 -38.86
N ASP A 579 3.68 0.09 -38.18
CA ASP A 579 4.80 -0.80 -38.45
C ASP A 579 4.54 -2.15 -37.78
N VAL A 580 4.37 -3.19 -38.59
CA VAL A 580 4.17 -4.57 -38.10
C VAL A 580 5.42 -5.07 -37.37
N ALA A 581 6.61 -4.60 -37.75
CA ALA A 581 7.89 -4.89 -37.10
C ALA A 581 8.14 -6.37 -36.76
N GLY A 582 7.75 -7.29 -37.65
CA GLY A 582 7.93 -8.74 -37.47
C GLY A 582 6.99 -9.40 -36.45
N THR A 583 6.10 -8.65 -35.81
CA THR A 583 5.20 -9.16 -34.75
C THR A 583 4.19 -10.20 -35.22
N ASN A 584 3.90 -10.24 -36.53
CA ASN A 584 3.00 -11.23 -37.13
C ASN A 584 3.66 -12.60 -37.39
N GLY A 585 4.98 -12.70 -37.23
CA GLY A 585 5.73 -13.95 -37.30
C GLY A 585 6.05 -14.53 -35.92
N ALA A 586 6.56 -15.76 -35.89
CA ALA A 586 7.06 -16.37 -34.66
C ALA A 586 8.31 -15.64 -34.14
N PRO A 587 8.49 -15.49 -32.81
CA PRO A 587 7.68 -16.11 -31.75
C PRO A 587 6.45 -15.29 -31.30
N VAL A 588 6.34 -14.00 -31.65
CA VAL A 588 5.25 -13.11 -31.20
C VAL A 588 3.87 -13.57 -31.73
N ASN A 589 3.80 -14.02 -32.98
CA ASN A 589 2.63 -14.62 -33.63
C ASN A 589 1.32 -13.79 -33.53
N CYS A 590 1.42 -12.46 -33.56
CA CYS A 590 0.25 -11.58 -33.56
C CYS A 590 -0.35 -11.46 -34.97
N THR A 591 -1.35 -12.29 -35.28
CA THR A 591 -1.95 -12.32 -36.62
C THR A 591 -2.98 -11.21 -36.87
N ALA A 592 -3.49 -10.58 -35.81
CA ALA A 592 -4.54 -9.57 -35.91
C ALA A 592 -4.41 -8.50 -34.82
N VAL A 593 -4.98 -7.32 -35.07
CA VAL A 593 -5.01 -6.17 -34.15
C VAL A 593 -6.43 -5.63 -33.98
N ASP A 594 -6.66 -4.96 -32.86
CA ASP A 594 -7.83 -4.09 -32.68
C ASP A 594 -7.40 -2.64 -32.83
N ILE A 595 -8.30 -1.80 -33.34
CA ILE A 595 -8.10 -0.37 -33.52
C ILE A 595 -9.12 0.37 -32.67
N LEU A 596 -8.64 1.17 -31.72
CA LEU A 596 -9.45 1.93 -30.79
C LEU A 596 -9.24 3.42 -30.97
N LEU A 597 -10.24 4.20 -30.59
CA LEU A 597 -10.25 5.66 -30.64
C LEU A 597 -10.48 6.25 -29.26
N SER A 598 -9.59 7.18 -28.91
CA SER A 598 -9.69 8.10 -27.80
C SER A 598 -10.25 9.44 -28.29
N LEU A 599 -11.00 10.12 -27.42
CA LEU A 599 -11.48 11.49 -27.65
C LEU A 599 -10.91 12.52 -26.66
N ASP A 600 -10.06 12.08 -25.72
CA ASP A 600 -9.60 12.83 -24.54
C ASP A 600 -8.06 12.92 -24.43
N GLY A 601 -7.37 12.88 -25.56
CA GLY A 601 -5.90 13.00 -25.61
C GLY A 601 -5.14 11.71 -25.37
N GLY A 602 -5.84 10.56 -25.35
CA GLY A 602 -5.25 9.23 -25.17
C GLY A 602 -5.41 8.68 -23.75
N LEU A 603 -6.25 9.31 -22.92
CA LEU A 603 -6.49 8.88 -21.54
C LEU A 603 -7.46 7.70 -21.49
N THR A 604 -8.47 7.67 -22.37
CA THR A 604 -9.43 6.56 -22.48
C THR A 604 -9.68 6.17 -23.94
N TYR A 605 -9.97 4.89 -24.18
CA TYR A 605 -10.22 4.35 -25.53
C TYR A 605 -11.60 3.64 -25.63
N PRO A 606 -12.72 4.36 -25.44
CA PRO A 606 -14.05 3.75 -25.36
C PRO A 606 -14.61 3.30 -26.72
N ILE A 607 -14.07 3.81 -27.84
CA ILE A 607 -14.62 3.57 -29.18
C ILE A 607 -13.77 2.54 -29.91
N THR A 608 -14.38 1.44 -30.34
CA THR A 608 -13.74 0.46 -31.22
C THR A 608 -14.01 0.80 -32.68
N LEU A 609 -12.96 1.02 -33.47
CA LEU A 609 -13.03 1.32 -34.90
C LEU A 609 -12.95 0.05 -35.76
N ALA A 610 -12.13 -0.91 -35.34
CA ALA A 610 -12.03 -2.23 -35.96
C ALA A 610 -11.58 -3.27 -34.91
N THR A 611 -12.00 -4.52 -35.08
CA THR A 611 -11.64 -5.64 -34.22
C THR A 611 -11.07 -6.76 -35.07
N ALA A 612 -10.00 -7.41 -34.59
CA ALA A 612 -9.37 -8.55 -35.24
C ALA A 612 -9.06 -8.34 -36.73
N THR A 613 -8.63 -7.13 -37.12
CA THR A 613 -8.15 -6.86 -38.48
C THR A 613 -6.76 -7.47 -38.67
N PRO A 614 -6.37 -7.95 -39.86
CA PRO A 614 -5.04 -8.53 -40.07
C PRO A 614 -3.91 -7.60 -39.60
N ASN A 615 -2.88 -8.17 -38.98
CA ASN A 615 -1.67 -7.43 -38.62
C ASN A 615 -0.74 -7.31 -39.85
N ASP A 616 -1.16 -6.51 -40.82
CA ASP A 616 -0.51 -6.31 -42.12
C ASP A 616 -0.06 -4.85 -42.38
N GLY A 617 -0.24 -3.96 -41.40
CA GLY A 617 0.29 -2.61 -41.37
C GLY A 617 -0.68 -1.51 -41.82
N SER A 618 -1.91 -1.86 -42.22
CA SER A 618 -2.90 -0.86 -42.64
C SER A 618 -4.33 -1.32 -42.46
N GLN A 619 -5.22 -0.43 -42.04
CA GLN A 619 -6.65 -0.68 -42.02
C GLN A 619 -7.42 0.60 -42.34
N THR A 620 -8.45 0.47 -43.17
CA THR A 620 -9.42 1.54 -43.40
C THR A 620 -10.57 1.42 -42.41
N VAL A 621 -10.87 2.51 -41.72
CA VAL A 621 -11.94 2.61 -40.71
C VAL A 621 -12.87 3.75 -41.04
N GLN A 622 -14.13 3.64 -40.59
CA GLN A 622 -15.06 4.76 -40.66
C GLN A 622 -14.92 5.62 -39.40
N VAL A 623 -14.75 6.93 -39.58
CA VAL A 623 -14.65 7.87 -38.45
C VAL A 623 -16.03 8.07 -37.82
N PRO A 624 -16.18 7.93 -36.49
CA PRO A 624 -17.46 8.13 -35.83
C PRO A 624 -17.89 9.60 -35.88
N ASN A 625 -19.19 9.86 -35.79
CA ASN A 625 -19.71 11.22 -35.64
C ASN A 625 -19.62 11.70 -34.19
N GLN A 626 -18.39 11.83 -33.69
CA GLN A 626 -18.08 12.38 -32.37
C GLN A 626 -16.92 13.38 -32.50
N GLN A 627 -17.24 14.68 -32.48
CA GLN A 627 -16.26 15.73 -32.70
C GLN A 627 -15.35 15.91 -31.49
N THR A 628 -14.06 16.11 -31.74
CA THR A 628 -13.05 16.43 -30.72
C THR A 628 -11.82 17.04 -31.40
N THR A 629 -10.99 17.75 -30.65
CA THR A 629 -9.65 18.18 -31.08
C THR A 629 -8.53 17.36 -30.44
N ALA A 630 -8.87 16.38 -29.60
CA ALA A 630 -7.94 15.56 -28.82
C ALA A 630 -8.08 14.06 -29.16
N ALA A 631 -8.29 13.75 -30.44
CA ALA A 631 -8.41 12.36 -30.86
C ALA A 631 -7.04 11.67 -30.88
N ARG A 632 -7.00 10.42 -30.41
CA ARG A 632 -5.84 9.51 -30.53
C ARG A 632 -6.31 8.14 -30.99
N VAL A 633 -5.50 7.49 -31.81
CA VAL A 633 -5.71 6.10 -32.22
C VAL A 633 -4.80 5.20 -31.38
N MET A 634 -5.32 4.06 -30.93
CA MET A 634 -4.53 2.95 -30.41
C MET A 634 -4.66 1.79 -31.37
N VAL A 635 -3.53 1.17 -31.71
CA VAL A 635 -3.49 -0.14 -32.35
C VAL A 635 -2.95 -1.11 -31.32
N ARG A 636 -3.77 -2.08 -30.90
CA ARG A 636 -3.37 -3.09 -29.90
C ARG A 636 -3.44 -4.48 -30.50
N ALA A 637 -2.56 -5.36 -30.05
CA ALA A 637 -2.60 -6.76 -30.46
C ALA A 637 -3.94 -7.42 -30.08
N ASN A 638 -4.51 -8.20 -31.00
CA ASN A 638 -5.65 -9.06 -30.69
C ASN A 638 -5.12 -10.40 -30.20
N GLY A 639 -5.44 -10.78 -28.96
CA GLY A 639 -4.97 -12.03 -28.36
C GLY A 639 -3.51 -12.00 -27.87
N ASN A 640 -2.88 -10.82 -27.79
CA ASN A 640 -1.59 -10.58 -27.12
C ASN A 640 -1.68 -9.24 -26.34
N ILE A 641 -0.63 -8.83 -25.63
CA ILE A 641 -0.69 -7.72 -24.63
C ILE A 641 -0.02 -6.42 -25.07
N PHE A 642 0.67 -6.39 -26.22
CA PHE A 642 1.38 -5.20 -26.69
C PHE A 642 0.47 -4.26 -27.49
N TYR A 643 0.81 -2.98 -27.51
CA TYR A 643 0.08 -1.95 -28.25
C TYR A 643 0.98 -0.75 -28.56
N ASP A 644 0.49 0.14 -29.41
CA ASP A 644 1.02 1.49 -29.53
C ASP A 644 -0.11 2.51 -29.79
N ILE A 645 0.17 3.79 -29.58
CA ILE A 645 -0.76 4.90 -29.77
C ILE A 645 -0.18 5.97 -30.69
N SER A 646 -1.06 6.68 -31.39
CA SER A 646 -0.66 7.85 -32.18
C SER A 646 0.02 8.92 -31.33
N ASN A 647 1.10 9.50 -31.87
CA ASN A 647 2.00 10.46 -31.22
C ASN A 647 1.49 11.90 -31.15
N THR A 648 0.44 12.25 -31.90
CA THR A 648 -0.11 13.62 -31.89
C THR A 648 -1.64 13.62 -31.92
N ASP A 649 -2.24 14.56 -31.19
CA ASP A 649 -3.68 14.78 -31.21
C ASP A 649 -4.12 15.24 -32.61
N PHE A 650 -5.21 14.66 -33.08
CA PHE A 650 -5.85 15.08 -34.31
C PHE A 650 -7.31 15.49 -34.06
N THR A 651 -7.89 16.21 -35.02
CA THR A 651 -9.26 16.70 -34.95
C THR A 651 -10.22 15.76 -35.67
N ILE A 652 -11.37 15.47 -35.04
CA ILE A 652 -12.55 14.94 -35.72
C ILE A 652 -13.53 16.11 -35.89
N ALA A 653 -13.71 16.54 -37.13
CA ALA A 653 -14.61 17.60 -37.52
C ALA A 653 -16.02 17.06 -37.83
N ALA A 654 -17.00 17.96 -37.82
CA ALA A 654 -18.36 17.65 -38.25
C ALA A 654 -18.38 17.06 -39.68
N PRO A 655 -19.39 16.22 -40.00
CA PRO A 655 -19.50 15.64 -41.33
C PRO A 655 -19.71 16.73 -42.38
N THR A 656 -19.14 16.55 -43.57
CA THR A 656 -19.24 17.52 -44.68
C THR A 656 -20.61 17.50 -45.37
N SER A 657 -21.46 16.53 -45.03
CA SER A 657 -22.83 16.36 -45.52
C SER A 657 -23.77 16.07 -44.34
N PRO A 658 -25.04 16.51 -44.38
CA PRO A 658 -26.01 16.21 -43.32
C PRO A 658 -26.16 14.70 -43.12
N ASP A 659 -26.12 14.25 -41.88
CA ASP A 659 -26.27 12.85 -41.47
C ASP A 659 -27.73 12.45 -41.20
N TYR A 660 -28.64 13.44 -41.16
CA TYR A 660 -30.09 13.23 -41.20
C TYR A 660 -30.81 14.36 -41.95
N THR A 661 -31.98 14.04 -42.53
CA THR A 661 -32.90 15.03 -43.11
C THR A 661 -34.21 15.02 -42.32
N LEU A 662 -34.63 16.19 -41.82
CA LEU A 662 -35.96 16.36 -41.23
C LEU A 662 -36.94 16.70 -42.35
N ALA A 663 -37.84 15.76 -42.68
CA ALA A 663 -38.98 16.02 -43.54
C ALA A 663 -40.19 16.41 -42.67
N VAL A 664 -40.70 17.62 -42.87
CA VAL A 664 -41.98 18.04 -42.27
C VAL A 664 -43.09 17.57 -43.21
N THR A 665 -43.90 16.61 -42.78
CA THR A 665 -45.17 16.27 -43.44
C THR A 665 -46.25 17.21 -42.93
N ASN A 666 -46.80 18.04 -43.84
CA ASN A 666 -47.95 18.91 -43.57
C ASN A 666 -49.24 18.12 -43.38
#